data_AF-A0A950X9Q6-F1
#
_entry.id   AF-A0A950X9Q6-F1
#
_cell.length_a   1.000
_cell.length_b   1.000
_cell.length_c   1.000
_cell.angle_alpha   90.00
_cell.angle_beta   90.00
_cell.angle_gamma   90.00
#
_symmetry.space_group_name_H-M   'P 1'
#
loop_
_entity.id
_entity.type
_entity.pdbx_description
1 polymer ?
#
loop_
_entity_poly.entity_id
_entity_poly.type
_entity_poly.pdbx_seq_one_letter_code
_entity_poly.pdbx_strand_id
1 'polypeptide(L)'
;MKRRLSPILPVICSLLIATSFGFAQENPTKHVRRLVILKVDGLNADLLHRTMRETDAATGKSRLPWLSHIFAEHGTIFENFYTRGISLSAPSWSMLDTGRHAIIRGNVEYDRYTGHVYDYLNFFPFYLGYARSRQVDMPGVEVLDRAGIPLLIDAFPYSQRFQSFQLFQRGVRWPTLEHVLEHRFSSKVLFSIIESAGAPPLDELLSEETEKEIKQAMRKPEIFYLDFYTGDIDHEGHATNQPAALLDSLRRLDGLAGRIWTAIQASPLSNETLFVTVSDHGMNNVPGVFSQAFSLPDFFNSPQGGAHHVVTNRHQLSDYKIMGLNPLVQRVTTPSTASFYLASDAAHYPTAWLDLDGNERASVQLRNSDLNKIHILLLQLVRPELPQNVRTAVVACLTETVDRHRAAWTGTAGQLEEEMRALQQAIQARKKMIQTQPKTWRTGQREEGADKAARRNADELENWQREYSEYNSYLSHLKALLALHLDAQHPFRAKISELIPELALGDNNTVGDLQNYVAGPAAGGLVLDSGGRLDQQRSFIHVNYFAQLSEQRARNNPQPALSSRPIDFIAMRLPKGANADDSGAPAHAYWLYGDEENQLLILSDDSSHIAVKPIQHLTQDEHGRINWAPQQWRAGLPLHLFEDENLHLPAATERAAWLSAWHAESEWLQAVHMCGYSNGVISIVEYLSPVRDDVPGPPGLDLILLRYERRRRELVQADFHVFAADHWNFNARNFNPGGNHGAFFRISTHSVWMVAGGGVPTGVIDEPYDSLNFASTLLALTGRTPPMPERVVISQ
;
A
#
# COMPACT_ATOMS: atom_id res chain seq x y z
N MET A 1 -28.78 62.11 -17.08
CA MET A 1 -28.39 62.35 -18.49
C MET A 1 -28.59 61.04 -19.24
N LYS A 2 -29.70 60.96 -20.00
CA LYS A 2 -29.74 60.91 -21.47
C LYS A 2 -29.14 59.60 -22.02
N ARG A 3 -29.98 58.60 -22.36
CA ARG A 3 -30.70 58.45 -23.66
C ARG A 3 -29.71 58.02 -24.76
N ARG A 4 -29.91 57.01 -25.61
CA ARG A 4 -31.13 56.46 -26.26
C ARG A 4 -30.68 55.27 -27.15
N LEU A 5 -31.42 54.16 -27.15
CA LEU A 5 -32.29 53.66 -28.24
C LEU A 5 -31.60 52.98 -29.45
N SER A 6 -31.88 51.68 -29.57
CA SER A 6 -32.12 50.91 -30.83
C SER A 6 -33.13 51.66 -31.73
N PRO A 7 -33.29 51.41 -33.06
CA PRO A 7 -34.05 50.20 -33.48
C PRO A 7 -33.90 49.71 -34.96
N ILE A 8 -34.54 48.56 -35.24
CA ILE A 8 -35.24 48.17 -36.51
C ILE A 8 -34.44 47.50 -37.66
N LEU A 9 -34.71 46.19 -37.82
CA LEU A 9 -34.72 45.35 -39.04
C LEU A 9 -35.66 45.95 -40.12
N PRO A 10 -35.54 45.73 -41.46
CA PRO A 10 -35.93 44.42 -42.04
C PRO A 10 -35.37 44.02 -43.45
N VAL A 11 -35.33 42.69 -43.70
CA VAL A 11 -35.88 42.00 -44.91
C VAL A 11 -35.15 42.11 -46.28
N ILE A 12 -34.54 41.00 -46.76
CA ILE A 12 -34.90 40.26 -48.02
C ILE A 12 -33.86 39.19 -48.44
N CYS A 13 -34.41 38.05 -48.89
CA CYS A 13 -33.88 37.00 -49.80
C CYS A 13 -33.03 35.84 -49.25
N SER A 14 -33.74 34.87 -48.69
CA SER A 14 -33.91 33.51 -49.24
C SER A 14 -32.90 33.01 -50.30
N LEU A 15 -32.13 31.98 -49.95
CA LEU A 15 -32.04 30.79 -50.80
C LEU A 15 -31.75 29.53 -49.97
N LEU A 16 -32.68 28.60 -50.11
CA LEU A 16 -32.72 27.24 -49.59
C LEU A 16 -31.49 26.41 -50.00
N ILE A 17 -30.78 25.86 -49.02
CA ILE A 17 -30.28 24.47 -49.10
C ILE A 17 -30.72 23.79 -47.81
N ALA A 18 -31.81 23.04 -47.91
CA ALA A 18 -32.27 22.12 -46.90
C ALA A 18 -31.40 20.86 -46.98
N THR A 19 -30.40 20.74 -46.11
CA THR A 19 -29.87 19.44 -45.69
C THR A 19 -30.46 19.10 -44.34
N SER A 20 -31.34 18.11 -44.39
CA SER A 20 -32.03 17.49 -43.27
C SER A 20 -31.02 16.85 -42.32
N PHE A 21 -30.50 17.60 -41.35
CA PHE A 21 -29.97 17.01 -40.13
C PHE A 21 -31.17 16.59 -39.30
N GLY A 22 -31.54 15.31 -39.44
CA GLY A 22 -32.43 14.65 -38.50
C GLY A 22 -31.81 14.79 -37.12
N PHE A 23 -32.45 15.59 -36.26
CA PHE A 23 -32.30 15.46 -34.82
C PHE A 23 -32.67 14.01 -34.48
N ALA A 24 -31.66 13.16 -34.33
CA ALA A 24 -31.81 11.96 -33.55
C ALA A 24 -32.34 12.42 -32.19
N GLN A 25 -33.55 12.00 -31.86
CA GLN A 25 -33.99 12.01 -30.47
C GLN A 25 -32.91 11.29 -29.69
N GLU A 26 -32.23 12.01 -28.80
CA GLU A 26 -31.47 11.40 -27.72
C GLU A 26 -32.37 10.33 -27.11
N ASN A 27 -32.02 9.06 -27.31
CA ASN A 27 -32.58 8.00 -26.49
C ASN A 27 -32.29 8.43 -25.04
N PRO A 28 -33.30 8.53 -24.16
CA PRO A 28 -33.03 8.76 -22.75
C PRO A 28 -32.07 7.65 -22.33
N THR A 29 -30.84 8.03 -21.99
CA THR A 29 -29.83 7.11 -21.50
C THR A 29 -30.49 6.29 -20.40
N LYS A 30 -30.61 4.98 -20.60
CA LYS A 30 -31.13 4.08 -19.57
C LYS A 30 -30.22 4.28 -18.36
N HIS A 31 -30.72 4.94 -17.32
CA HIS A 31 -29.92 5.23 -16.14
C HIS A 31 -29.56 3.91 -15.45
N VAL A 32 -28.26 3.62 -15.35
CA VAL A 32 -27.76 2.52 -14.52
C VAL A 32 -28.15 2.81 -13.08
N ARG A 33 -28.83 1.85 -12.44
CA ARG A 33 -29.28 1.97 -11.05
C ARG A 33 -28.59 0.99 -10.12
N ARG A 34 -28.12 -0.15 -10.64
CA ARG A 34 -27.50 -1.22 -9.86
C ARG A 34 -26.10 -1.51 -10.35
N LEU A 35 -25.18 -1.68 -9.41
CA LEU A 35 -23.83 -2.21 -9.60
C LEU A 35 -23.75 -3.62 -9.04
N VAL A 36 -23.20 -4.53 -9.84
CA VAL A 36 -22.72 -5.84 -9.40
C VAL A 36 -21.24 -5.93 -9.76
N ILE A 37 -20.38 -6.12 -8.75
CA ILE A 37 -18.92 -6.13 -8.93
C ILE A 37 -18.36 -7.51 -8.54
N LEU A 38 -17.72 -8.18 -9.49
CA LEU A 38 -16.88 -9.35 -9.25
C LEU A 38 -15.45 -8.86 -9.06
N LYS A 39 -15.00 -8.86 -7.81
CA LYS A 39 -13.65 -8.49 -7.38
C LYS A 39 -12.79 -9.76 -7.35
N VAL A 40 -11.70 -9.76 -8.09
CA VAL A 40 -10.81 -10.92 -8.19
C VAL A 40 -9.41 -10.49 -7.79
N ASP A 41 -8.86 -11.08 -6.74
CA ASP A 41 -7.49 -10.79 -6.31
C ASP A 41 -6.47 -11.40 -7.30
N GLY A 42 -5.47 -10.63 -7.71
CA GLY A 42 -4.32 -11.12 -8.48
C GLY A 42 -4.62 -11.70 -9.88
N LEU A 43 -5.70 -11.28 -10.53
CA LEU A 43 -6.05 -11.75 -11.87
C LEU A 43 -5.16 -11.13 -12.96
N ASN A 44 -4.23 -11.94 -13.47
CA ASN A 44 -3.36 -11.58 -14.59
C ASN A 44 -4.14 -11.34 -15.89
N ALA A 45 -4.11 -10.10 -16.39
CA ALA A 45 -4.84 -9.68 -17.59
C ALA A 45 -4.36 -10.39 -18.87
N ASP A 46 -3.04 -10.50 -19.08
CA ASP A 46 -2.47 -11.17 -20.26
C ASP A 46 -2.87 -12.64 -20.34
N LEU A 47 -2.88 -13.34 -19.20
CA LEU A 47 -3.32 -14.73 -19.11
C LEU A 47 -4.82 -14.84 -19.38
N LEU A 48 -5.64 -13.97 -18.76
CA LEU A 48 -7.09 -13.96 -18.95
C LEU A 48 -7.45 -13.71 -20.42
N HIS A 49 -6.98 -12.61 -21.00
CA HIS A 49 -7.35 -12.19 -22.35
C HIS A 49 -6.91 -13.20 -23.41
N ARG A 50 -5.71 -13.77 -23.25
CA ARG A 50 -5.26 -14.88 -24.10
C ARG A 50 -6.20 -16.08 -24.00
N THR A 51 -6.53 -16.51 -22.79
CA THR A 51 -7.41 -17.68 -22.57
C THR A 51 -8.82 -17.44 -23.11
N MET A 52 -9.35 -16.21 -23.01
CA MET A 52 -10.63 -15.83 -23.62
C MET A 52 -10.61 -15.94 -25.15
N ARG A 53 -9.48 -15.61 -25.80
CA ARG A 53 -9.32 -15.70 -27.26
C ARG A 53 -9.02 -17.12 -27.75
N GLU A 54 -8.48 -17.99 -26.89
CA GLU A 54 -8.19 -19.38 -27.25
C GLU A 54 -9.46 -20.21 -27.42
N THR A 55 -9.54 -20.92 -28.54
CA THR A 55 -10.64 -21.86 -28.81
C THR A 55 -10.31 -23.25 -28.27
N ASP A 56 -11.26 -23.84 -27.54
CA ASP A 56 -11.24 -25.25 -27.18
C ASP A 56 -11.56 -26.10 -28.42
N ALA A 57 -10.59 -26.90 -28.86
CA ALA A 57 -10.70 -27.73 -30.05
C ALA A 57 -11.85 -28.76 -29.99
N ALA A 58 -12.28 -29.19 -28.79
CA ALA A 58 -13.35 -30.15 -28.63
C ALA A 58 -14.74 -29.51 -28.76
N THR A 59 -14.90 -28.25 -28.36
CA THR A 59 -16.21 -27.56 -28.35
C THR A 59 -16.37 -26.50 -29.44
N GLY A 60 -15.27 -26.04 -30.03
CA GLY A 60 -15.23 -24.92 -30.97
C GLY A 60 -15.53 -23.55 -30.34
N LYS A 61 -15.63 -23.46 -29.01
CA LYS A 61 -15.90 -22.23 -28.25
C LYS A 61 -14.64 -21.71 -27.57
N SER A 62 -14.68 -20.48 -27.08
CA SER A 62 -13.67 -19.96 -26.15
C SER A 62 -13.46 -20.92 -24.98
N ARG A 63 -12.21 -21.02 -24.48
CA ARG A 63 -11.90 -21.74 -23.24
C ARG A 63 -12.55 -21.13 -22.00
N LEU A 64 -12.93 -19.85 -22.07
CA LEU A 64 -13.68 -19.10 -21.06
C LEU A 64 -14.98 -18.57 -21.68
N PRO A 65 -15.95 -19.46 -21.94
CA PRO A 65 -17.12 -19.13 -22.75
C PRO A 65 -18.01 -18.06 -22.13
N TRP A 66 -18.12 -17.99 -20.80
CA TRP A 66 -18.97 -16.97 -20.15
C TRP A 66 -18.32 -15.60 -20.17
N LEU A 67 -17.04 -15.48 -19.83
CA LEU A 67 -16.34 -14.19 -19.84
C LEU A 67 -16.25 -13.64 -21.27
N SER A 68 -15.99 -14.50 -22.26
CA SER A 68 -16.07 -14.13 -23.68
C SER A 68 -17.46 -13.62 -24.05
N HIS A 69 -18.51 -14.37 -23.71
CA HIS A 69 -19.88 -13.98 -24.02
C HIS A 69 -20.30 -12.67 -23.34
N ILE A 70 -20.00 -12.51 -22.05
CA ILE A 70 -20.43 -11.36 -21.26
C ILE A 70 -19.70 -10.09 -21.69
N PHE A 71 -18.37 -10.16 -21.80
CA PHE A 71 -17.54 -8.97 -21.94
C PHE A 71 -17.03 -8.75 -23.36
N ALA A 72 -16.60 -9.79 -24.07
CA ALA A 72 -16.08 -9.61 -25.43
C ALA A 72 -17.20 -9.44 -26.48
N GLU A 73 -18.32 -10.17 -26.33
CA GLU A 73 -19.45 -10.09 -27.27
C GLU A 73 -20.47 -9.01 -26.88
N HIS A 74 -20.62 -8.72 -25.58
CA HIS A 74 -21.72 -7.91 -25.04
C HIS A 74 -21.29 -6.84 -24.03
N GLY A 75 -20.00 -6.55 -23.93
CA GLY A 75 -19.46 -5.58 -22.99
C GLY A 75 -18.26 -4.81 -23.53
N THR A 76 -17.66 -4.05 -22.63
CA THR A 76 -16.42 -3.30 -22.84
C THR A 76 -15.28 -3.95 -22.07
N ILE A 77 -14.16 -4.18 -22.74
CA ILE A 77 -12.89 -4.61 -22.14
C ILE A 77 -11.90 -3.44 -22.18
N PHE A 78 -11.29 -3.12 -21.05
CA PHE A 78 -10.18 -2.18 -20.98
C PHE A 78 -8.89 -2.97 -21.13
N GLU A 79 -8.31 -2.97 -22.34
CA GLU A 79 -7.14 -3.82 -22.64
C GLU A 79 -5.92 -3.37 -21.82
N ASN A 80 -5.81 -2.07 -21.54
CA ASN A 80 -4.66 -1.43 -20.90
C ASN A 80 -5.06 -0.80 -19.56
N PHE A 81 -5.56 -1.60 -18.62
CA PHE A 81 -5.87 -1.16 -17.25
C PHE A 81 -4.75 -1.52 -16.27
N TYR A 82 -4.29 -0.55 -15.48
CA TYR A 82 -3.12 -0.73 -14.61
C TYR A 82 -3.40 -0.38 -13.16
N THR A 83 -2.73 -1.13 -12.29
CA THR A 83 -2.63 -0.82 -10.88
C THR A 83 -1.76 0.41 -10.71
N ARG A 84 -2.28 1.45 -10.06
CA ARG A 84 -1.46 2.63 -9.73
C ARG A 84 -0.76 2.43 -8.38
N GLY A 85 0.48 2.90 -8.28
CA GLY A 85 1.28 2.71 -7.08
C GLY A 85 1.84 1.29 -7.01
N ILE A 86 1.84 0.69 -5.83
CA ILE A 86 2.41 -0.63 -5.62
C ILE A 86 1.37 -1.73 -5.89
N SER A 87 1.74 -2.77 -6.65
CA SER A 87 0.85 -3.89 -7.01
C SER A 87 0.61 -4.85 -5.83
N LEU A 88 -0.06 -4.37 -4.78
CA LEU A 88 -0.38 -5.13 -3.57
C LEU A 88 -1.84 -4.96 -3.19
N SER A 89 -2.45 -6.03 -2.70
CA SER A 89 -3.89 -6.05 -2.47
C SER A 89 -4.39 -4.90 -1.58
N ALA A 90 -3.82 -4.63 -0.40
CA ALA A 90 -4.37 -3.57 0.46
C ALA A 90 -4.25 -2.15 -0.15
N PRO A 91 -3.07 -1.70 -0.65
CA PRO A 91 -2.97 -0.45 -1.39
C PRO A 91 -3.87 -0.38 -2.64
N SER A 92 -3.85 -1.42 -3.48
CA SER A 92 -4.61 -1.46 -4.73
C SER A 92 -6.12 -1.40 -4.51
N TRP A 93 -6.65 -2.24 -3.61
CA TRP A 93 -8.08 -2.20 -3.25
C TRP A 93 -8.46 -0.86 -2.62
N SER A 94 -7.57 -0.23 -1.83
CA SER A 94 -7.85 1.10 -1.28
C SER A 94 -8.08 2.14 -2.39
N MET A 95 -7.35 2.08 -3.50
CA MET A 95 -7.54 2.98 -4.64
C MET A 95 -8.76 2.60 -5.46
N LEU A 96 -8.94 1.31 -5.78
CA LEU A 96 -10.09 0.84 -6.55
C LEU A 96 -11.41 1.13 -5.84
N ASP A 97 -11.48 0.94 -4.53
CA ASP A 97 -12.71 1.18 -3.77
C ASP A 97 -12.92 2.66 -3.44
N THR A 98 -11.98 3.55 -3.66
CA THR A 98 -12.15 4.98 -3.30
C THR A 98 -12.04 5.94 -4.47
N GLY A 99 -11.39 5.53 -5.56
CA GLY A 99 -11.06 6.39 -6.69
C GLY A 99 -10.14 7.55 -6.29
N ARG A 100 -9.31 7.38 -5.26
CA ARG A 100 -8.39 8.39 -4.70
C ARG A 100 -6.98 7.86 -4.57
N HIS A 101 -6.03 8.78 -4.43
CA HIS A 101 -4.63 8.50 -4.14
C HIS A 101 -4.45 7.65 -2.88
N ALA A 102 -3.44 6.77 -2.90
CA ALA A 102 -3.20 5.78 -1.87
C ALA A 102 -2.63 6.42 -0.58
N ILE A 103 -3.39 6.33 0.50
CA ILE A 103 -2.87 6.62 1.85
C ILE A 103 -2.39 5.36 2.57
N ILE A 104 -2.87 4.17 2.18
CA ILE A 104 -2.40 2.86 2.61
C ILE A 104 -1.39 2.38 1.57
N ARG A 105 -0.18 2.06 2.01
CA ARG A 105 0.98 1.79 1.14
C ARG A 105 1.56 0.41 1.38
N GLY A 106 1.33 -0.19 2.53
CA GLY A 106 1.68 -1.57 2.81
C GLY A 106 0.48 -2.49 2.89
N ASN A 107 0.72 -3.79 2.73
CA ASN A 107 -0.15 -4.81 3.32
C ASN A 107 0.01 -4.83 4.85
N VAL A 108 1.19 -4.40 5.31
CA VAL A 108 1.50 -4.14 6.71
C VAL A 108 2.22 -2.81 6.84
N GLU A 109 1.90 -2.06 7.88
CA GLU A 109 2.57 -0.81 8.18
C GLU A 109 2.86 -0.73 9.67
N TYR A 110 3.94 -0.04 10.01
CA TYR A 110 4.37 0.08 11.40
C TYR A 110 4.56 1.55 11.77
N ASP A 111 3.94 1.96 12.87
CA ASP A 111 4.10 3.30 13.41
C ASP A 111 5.44 3.40 14.15
N ARG A 112 6.38 4.17 13.59
CA ARG A 112 7.76 4.20 14.10
C ARG A 112 7.94 4.83 15.48
N TYR A 113 6.95 5.54 16.02
CA TYR A 113 7.01 6.12 17.37
C TYR A 113 6.45 5.19 18.44
N THR A 114 5.44 4.39 18.09
CA THR A 114 4.66 3.60 19.07
C THR A 114 4.85 2.09 18.91
N GLY A 115 5.26 1.64 17.73
CA GLY A 115 5.27 0.23 17.34
C GLY A 115 3.93 -0.43 17.18
N HIS A 116 2.90 0.40 16.99
CA HIS A 116 1.62 -0.05 16.49
C HIS A 116 1.76 -0.67 15.10
N VAL A 117 1.09 -1.81 14.89
CA VAL A 117 1.09 -2.52 13.61
C VAL A 117 -0.28 -2.38 12.97
N TYR A 118 -0.32 -1.89 11.75
CA TYR A 118 -1.50 -1.94 10.90
C TYR A 118 -1.34 -3.14 9.96
N ASP A 119 -2.03 -4.24 10.25
CA ASP A 119 -2.04 -5.45 9.42
C ASP A 119 -3.38 -5.56 8.70
N TYR A 120 -3.39 -5.19 7.41
CA TYR A 120 -4.62 -5.08 6.63
C TYR A 120 -5.11 -6.42 6.09
N LEU A 121 -4.27 -7.45 6.09
CA LEU A 121 -4.59 -8.77 5.57
C LEU A 121 -5.04 -9.76 6.66
N ASN A 122 -5.00 -9.38 7.94
CA ASN A 122 -5.33 -10.30 9.03
C ASN A 122 -6.83 -10.28 9.40
N PHE A 123 -7.61 -11.14 8.73
CA PHE A 123 -9.06 -11.24 8.92
C PHE A 123 -9.49 -11.84 10.28
N PHE A 124 -8.70 -12.74 10.86
CA PHE A 124 -9.15 -13.50 12.03
C PHE A 124 -9.24 -12.65 13.32
N PRO A 125 -8.25 -11.79 13.67
CA PRO A 125 -8.40 -10.81 14.74
C PRO A 125 -9.62 -9.91 14.55
N PHE A 126 -9.90 -9.52 13.30
CA PHE A 126 -11.09 -8.74 12.98
C PHE A 126 -12.39 -9.50 13.30
N TYR A 127 -12.54 -10.75 12.84
CA TYR A 127 -13.74 -11.54 13.15
C TYR A 127 -13.93 -11.75 14.67
N LEU A 128 -12.84 -11.98 15.41
CA LEU A 128 -12.88 -12.09 16.87
C LEU A 128 -13.24 -10.76 17.53
N GLY A 129 -12.67 -9.65 17.06
CA GLY A 129 -12.97 -8.30 17.52
C GLY A 129 -14.43 -7.93 17.27
N TYR A 130 -14.95 -8.26 16.09
CA TYR A 130 -16.34 -8.04 15.72
C TYR A 130 -17.32 -8.82 16.61
N ALA A 131 -17.05 -10.12 16.85
CA ALA A 131 -17.86 -10.96 17.73
C ALA A 131 -17.88 -10.43 19.17
N ARG A 132 -16.77 -9.86 19.63
CA ARG A 132 -16.63 -9.21 20.95
C ARG A 132 -17.14 -7.76 20.99
N SER A 133 -17.70 -7.26 19.89
CA SER A 133 -18.12 -5.86 19.73
C SER A 133 -17.01 -4.82 20.00
N ARG A 134 -15.75 -5.22 19.79
CA ARG A 134 -14.57 -4.34 19.89
C ARG A 134 -14.11 -3.78 18.55
N GLN A 135 -14.60 -4.36 17.45
CA GLN A 135 -14.32 -3.89 16.11
C GLN A 135 -15.60 -3.92 15.27
N VAL A 136 -15.70 -3.06 14.24
CA VAL A 136 -16.85 -3.06 13.33
C VAL A 136 -16.44 -3.31 11.89
N ASP A 137 -15.46 -2.57 11.37
CA ASP A 137 -15.01 -2.65 9.98
C ASP A 137 -13.57 -3.19 9.94
N MET A 138 -13.07 -3.58 8.77
CA MET A 138 -11.66 -3.98 8.63
C MET A 138 -10.71 -2.81 8.91
N PRO A 139 -9.47 -3.04 9.40
CA PRO A 139 -8.54 -1.97 9.74
C PRO A 139 -8.28 -0.96 8.61
N GLY A 140 -8.22 -1.42 7.35
CA GLY A 140 -8.02 -0.51 6.21
C GLY A 140 -9.18 0.46 6.03
N VAL A 141 -10.41 0.03 6.31
CA VAL A 141 -11.60 0.88 6.26
C VAL A 141 -11.58 1.92 7.38
N GLU A 142 -11.15 1.54 8.59
CA GLU A 142 -11.01 2.49 9.70
C GLU A 142 -9.97 3.59 9.41
N VAL A 143 -8.86 3.24 8.75
CA VAL A 143 -7.84 4.21 8.31
C VAL A 143 -8.44 5.19 7.29
N LEU A 144 -9.19 4.69 6.30
CA LEU A 144 -9.84 5.54 5.29
C LEU A 144 -10.92 6.45 5.90
N ASP A 145 -11.72 5.93 6.83
CA ASP A 145 -12.75 6.72 7.53
C ASP A 145 -12.14 7.91 8.29
N ARG A 146 -11.04 7.69 9.01
CA ARG A 146 -10.33 8.76 9.73
C ARG A 146 -9.69 9.76 8.79
N ALA A 147 -9.32 9.33 7.60
CA ALA A 147 -8.86 10.23 6.54
C ALA A 147 -10.01 10.96 5.83
N GLY A 148 -11.28 10.65 6.13
CA GLY A 148 -12.43 11.23 5.44
C GLY A 148 -12.61 10.72 4.01
N ILE A 149 -12.12 9.51 3.71
CA ILE A 149 -12.16 8.90 2.39
C ILE A 149 -13.25 7.80 2.37
N PRO A 150 -14.40 8.03 1.73
CA PRO A 150 -15.46 7.03 1.65
C PRO A 150 -15.12 5.95 0.62
N LEU A 151 -15.62 4.73 0.85
CA LEU A 151 -15.58 3.65 -0.13
C LEU A 151 -16.71 3.83 -1.17
N LEU A 152 -16.58 3.17 -2.32
CA LEU A 152 -17.57 3.09 -3.39
C LEU A 152 -18.92 2.60 -2.85
N ILE A 153 -18.88 1.60 -1.96
CA ILE A 153 -20.07 1.05 -1.31
C ILE A 153 -20.80 2.06 -0.41
N ASP A 154 -20.12 3.10 0.08
CA ASP A 154 -20.73 4.11 0.96
C ASP A 154 -21.52 5.16 0.20
N ALA A 155 -21.41 5.18 -1.13
CA ALA A 155 -22.31 5.94 -2.00
C ALA A 155 -23.74 5.35 -2.05
N PHE A 156 -23.94 4.18 -1.44
CA PHE A 156 -25.22 3.48 -1.35
C PHE A 156 -25.68 3.36 0.11
N PRO A 157 -26.96 3.61 0.41
CA PRO A 157 -27.52 3.41 1.74
C PRO A 157 -27.29 2.00 2.26
N TYR A 158 -27.14 1.86 3.59
CA TYR A 158 -26.83 0.58 4.23
C TYR A 158 -27.84 -0.53 3.92
N SER A 159 -29.12 -0.21 3.78
CA SER A 159 -30.17 -1.17 3.45
C SER A 159 -30.20 -1.58 1.97
N GLN A 160 -29.50 -0.86 1.10
CA GLN A 160 -29.51 -1.02 -0.36
C GLN A 160 -28.23 -1.70 -0.88
N ARG A 161 -27.43 -2.28 0.01
CA ARG A 161 -26.14 -2.88 -0.35
C ARG A 161 -26.01 -4.31 0.15
N PHE A 162 -25.28 -5.10 -0.63
CA PHE A 162 -24.79 -6.43 -0.28
C PHE A 162 -23.28 -6.43 -0.46
N GLN A 163 -22.54 -6.90 0.55
CA GLN A 163 -21.09 -7.00 0.49
C GLN A 163 -20.66 -8.42 0.86
N SER A 164 -19.75 -9.01 0.07
CA SER A 164 -19.08 -10.26 0.45
C SER A 164 -17.96 -10.03 1.48
N PHE A 165 -17.45 -11.11 2.05
CA PHE A 165 -16.20 -11.06 2.83
C PHE A 165 -15.05 -10.62 1.92
N GLN A 166 -14.32 -9.57 2.32
CA GLN A 166 -13.22 -8.99 1.53
C GLN A 166 -12.33 -8.09 2.40
N LEU A 167 -11.19 -7.65 1.85
CA LEU A 167 -10.19 -6.81 2.53
C LEU A 167 -10.76 -5.48 3.06
N PHE A 168 -11.58 -4.79 2.26
CA PHE A 168 -12.25 -3.55 2.64
C PHE A 168 -13.74 -3.77 2.95
N GLN A 169 -14.03 -4.59 3.96
CA GLN A 169 -15.41 -4.88 4.38
C GLN A 169 -15.94 -3.94 5.48
N ARG A 170 -17.20 -3.53 5.29
CA ARG A 170 -18.04 -2.80 6.24
C ARG A 170 -18.85 -3.81 7.06
N GLY A 171 -18.47 -4.05 8.31
CA GLY A 171 -19.14 -5.04 9.15
C GLY A 171 -18.80 -6.50 8.79
N VAL A 172 -19.46 -7.41 9.49
CA VAL A 172 -19.44 -8.85 9.18
C VAL A 172 -20.87 -9.34 9.02
N ARG A 173 -21.11 -10.13 7.97
CA ARG A 173 -22.35 -10.88 7.78
C ARG A 173 -22.34 -12.12 8.67
N TRP A 174 -22.57 -11.91 9.96
CA TRP A 174 -22.57 -12.95 10.98
C TRP A 174 -23.48 -14.15 10.67
N PRO A 175 -24.70 -13.98 10.12
CA PRO A 175 -25.55 -15.12 9.76
C PRO A 175 -24.89 -16.06 8.74
N THR A 176 -24.17 -15.50 7.75
CA THR A 176 -23.42 -16.28 6.76
C THR A 176 -22.30 -17.08 7.43
N LEU A 177 -21.52 -16.42 8.30
CA LEU A 177 -20.42 -17.06 9.01
C LEU A 177 -20.94 -18.15 9.97
N GLU A 178 -21.98 -17.86 10.74
CA GLU A 178 -22.62 -18.81 11.66
C GLU A 178 -23.15 -20.03 10.91
N HIS A 179 -23.87 -19.84 9.80
CA HIS A 179 -24.40 -20.94 9.00
C HIS A 179 -23.28 -21.85 8.46
N VAL A 180 -22.21 -21.26 7.93
CA VAL A 180 -21.05 -22.01 7.45
C VAL A 180 -20.34 -22.77 8.57
N LEU A 181 -20.16 -22.15 9.74
CA LEU A 181 -19.55 -22.79 10.90
C LEU A 181 -20.43 -23.93 11.45
N GLU A 182 -21.74 -23.75 11.55
CA GLU A 182 -22.68 -24.80 11.95
C GLU A 182 -22.64 -25.99 11.00
N HIS A 183 -22.64 -25.74 9.69
CA HIS A 183 -22.52 -26.78 8.67
C HIS A 183 -21.19 -27.55 8.81
N ARG A 184 -20.08 -26.83 9.00
CA ARG A 184 -18.73 -27.40 9.12
C ARG A 184 -18.54 -28.23 10.40
N PHE A 185 -19.10 -27.79 11.53
CA PHE A 185 -18.94 -28.44 12.84
C PHE A 185 -20.13 -29.34 13.22
N SER A 186 -21.04 -29.62 12.29
CA SER A 186 -22.11 -30.59 12.52
C SER A 186 -21.55 -32.00 12.78
N SER A 187 -22.19 -32.73 13.70
CA SER A 187 -21.68 -34.03 14.20
C SER A 187 -21.48 -35.10 13.12
N LYS A 188 -22.14 -35.00 11.97
CA LYS A 188 -21.95 -35.90 10.81
C LYS A 188 -20.65 -35.63 10.05
N VAL A 189 -20.15 -34.40 10.04
CA VAL A 189 -18.90 -34.01 9.36
C VAL A 189 -17.69 -34.24 10.27
N LEU A 190 -17.87 -34.09 11.59
CA LEU A 190 -16.78 -34.38 12.55
C LEU A 190 -16.33 -35.85 12.53
N PHE A 191 -17.25 -36.79 12.33
CA PHE A 191 -16.92 -38.21 12.15
C PHE A 191 -16.29 -38.49 10.78
N SER A 192 -16.70 -37.80 9.70
CA SER A 192 -16.06 -37.94 8.39
C SER A 192 -14.68 -37.28 8.31
N ILE A 193 -14.39 -36.25 9.09
CA ILE A 193 -13.04 -35.65 9.22
C ILE A 193 -12.04 -36.64 9.84
N ILE A 194 -12.51 -37.53 10.72
CA ILE A 194 -11.69 -38.56 11.36
C ILE A 194 -11.53 -39.80 10.43
N GLU A 195 -12.53 -40.11 9.60
CA GLU A 195 -12.51 -41.27 8.70
C GLU A 195 -12.07 -40.99 7.25
N SER A 196 -12.07 -39.73 6.79
CA SER A 196 -11.74 -39.34 5.41
C SER A 196 -11.05 -37.96 5.34
N ALA A 197 -9.92 -37.90 4.64
CA ALA A 197 -9.08 -36.71 4.50
C ALA A 197 -9.66 -35.65 3.54
N GLY A 198 -10.87 -35.15 3.79
CA GLY A 198 -11.47 -34.13 2.90
C GLY A 198 -12.78 -33.53 3.40
N ALA A 199 -12.68 -32.54 4.29
CA ALA A 199 -13.73 -31.53 4.41
C ALA A 199 -13.33 -30.33 3.52
N PRO A 200 -14.27 -29.72 2.77
CA PRO A 200 -13.96 -28.51 2.01
C PRO A 200 -13.43 -27.42 2.95
N PRO A 201 -12.41 -26.66 2.50
CA PRO A 201 -11.84 -25.58 3.30
C PRO A 201 -12.88 -24.46 3.53
N LEU A 202 -12.62 -23.62 4.54
CA LEU A 202 -13.61 -22.66 5.06
C LEU A 202 -13.99 -21.60 4.03
N ASP A 203 -13.00 -21.17 3.26
CA ASP A 203 -13.10 -20.25 2.13
C ASP A 203 -14.05 -20.77 1.04
N GLU A 204 -13.93 -22.05 0.64
CA GLU A 204 -14.83 -22.65 -0.35
C GLU A 204 -16.28 -22.63 0.13
N LEU A 205 -16.53 -23.03 1.39
CA LEU A 205 -17.87 -23.00 1.98
C LEU A 205 -18.43 -21.57 2.11
N LEU A 206 -17.59 -20.60 2.49
CA LEU A 206 -17.98 -19.18 2.56
C LEU A 206 -18.30 -18.63 1.18
N SER A 207 -17.52 -18.98 0.16
CA SER A 207 -17.73 -18.57 -1.23
C SER A 207 -19.04 -19.12 -1.79
N GLU A 208 -19.32 -20.42 -1.59
CA GLU A 208 -20.58 -21.03 -2.01
C GLU A 208 -21.81 -20.38 -1.37
N GLU A 209 -21.75 -20.13 -0.05
CA GLU A 209 -22.87 -19.50 0.65
C GLU A 209 -23.05 -18.05 0.24
N THR A 210 -21.95 -17.30 0.10
CA THR A 210 -21.98 -15.93 -0.41
C THR A 210 -22.57 -15.88 -1.82
N GLU A 211 -22.27 -16.86 -2.68
CA GLU A 211 -22.82 -16.94 -4.03
C GLU A 211 -24.34 -17.17 -4.01
N LYS A 212 -24.86 -17.98 -3.07
CA LYS A 212 -26.31 -18.14 -2.90
C LYS A 212 -26.95 -16.85 -2.44
N GLU A 213 -26.36 -16.19 -1.46
CA GLU A 213 -26.92 -14.99 -0.85
C GLU A 213 -26.90 -13.78 -1.78
N ILE A 214 -25.84 -13.60 -2.58
CA ILE A 214 -25.80 -12.51 -3.58
C ILE A 214 -26.89 -12.70 -4.64
N LYS A 215 -27.12 -13.94 -5.11
CA LYS A 215 -28.22 -14.25 -6.04
C LYS A 215 -29.59 -13.96 -5.44
N GLN A 216 -29.78 -14.23 -4.14
CA GLN A 216 -31.01 -13.87 -3.44
C GLN A 216 -31.16 -12.35 -3.33
N ALA A 217 -30.08 -11.63 -3.02
CA ALA A 217 -30.08 -10.18 -2.94
C ALA A 217 -30.38 -9.52 -4.30
N MET A 218 -29.90 -10.08 -5.41
CA MET A 218 -30.21 -9.56 -6.76
C MET A 218 -31.71 -9.57 -7.09
N ARG A 219 -32.49 -10.49 -6.52
CA ARG A 219 -33.95 -10.55 -6.72
C ARG A 219 -34.70 -9.39 -6.06
N LYS A 220 -34.06 -8.67 -5.13
CA LYS A 220 -34.63 -7.55 -4.39
C LYS A 220 -34.39 -6.24 -5.14
N PRO A 221 -35.41 -5.55 -5.69
CA PRO A 221 -35.24 -4.33 -6.46
C PRO A 221 -34.69 -3.15 -5.65
N GLU A 222 -34.71 -3.21 -4.33
CA GLU A 222 -34.18 -2.19 -3.42
C GLU A 222 -32.66 -2.28 -3.20
N ILE A 223 -32.01 -3.38 -3.60
CA ILE A 223 -30.55 -3.53 -3.51
C ILE A 223 -29.92 -2.98 -4.80
N PHE A 224 -29.02 -2.01 -4.66
CA PHE A 224 -28.37 -1.29 -5.77
C PHE A 224 -26.86 -1.49 -5.83
N TYR A 225 -26.22 -1.94 -4.75
CA TYR A 225 -24.80 -2.30 -4.77
C TYR A 225 -24.64 -3.74 -4.30
N LEU A 226 -23.95 -4.56 -5.09
CA LEU A 226 -23.58 -5.91 -4.73
C LEU A 226 -22.14 -6.15 -5.14
N ASP A 227 -21.33 -6.75 -4.27
CA ASP A 227 -20.03 -7.27 -4.66
C ASP A 227 -19.82 -8.73 -4.23
N PHE A 228 -18.93 -9.39 -4.96
CA PHE A 228 -18.41 -10.72 -4.68
C PHE A 228 -16.90 -10.68 -4.84
N TYR A 229 -16.17 -11.02 -3.79
CA TYR A 229 -14.71 -11.11 -3.78
C TYR A 229 -14.26 -12.57 -3.77
N THR A 230 -13.22 -12.88 -4.53
CA THR A 230 -12.49 -14.15 -4.47
C THR A 230 -10.98 -13.89 -4.51
N GLY A 231 -10.23 -14.58 -3.65
CA GLY A 231 -8.76 -14.60 -3.63
C GLY A 231 -8.15 -15.84 -4.26
N ASP A 232 -8.96 -16.72 -4.88
CA ASP A 232 -8.52 -18.04 -5.32
C ASP A 232 -7.47 -17.97 -6.44
N ILE A 233 -7.57 -16.96 -7.31
CA ILE A 233 -6.62 -16.77 -8.42
C ILE A 233 -5.25 -16.36 -7.88
N ASP A 234 -5.19 -15.36 -6.99
CA ASP A 234 -3.95 -14.94 -6.34
C ASP A 234 -3.30 -16.09 -5.56
N HIS A 235 -4.07 -16.78 -4.71
CA HIS A 235 -3.58 -17.91 -3.93
C HIS A 235 -2.97 -19.03 -4.81
N GLU A 236 -3.67 -19.44 -5.88
CA GLU A 236 -3.16 -20.46 -6.81
C GLU A 236 -1.94 -19.92 -7.58
N GLY A 237 -1.98 -18.65 -7.99
CA GLY A 237 -0.91 -18.00 -8.72
C GLY A 237 0.40 -17.90 -7.92
N HIS A 238 0.36 -17.68 -6.60
CA HIS A 238 1.54 -17.79 -5.73
C HIS A 238 2.06 -19.22 -5.59
N ALA A 239 1.14 -20.19 -5.60
CA ALA A 239 1.46 -21.59 -5.38
C ALA A 239 2.11 -22.26 -6.60
N THR A 240 1.77 -21.84 -7.83
CA THR A 240 2.20 -22.56 -9.03
C THR A 240 2.23 -21.72 -10.31
N ASN A 241 3.14 -22.09 -11.23
CA ASN A 241 3.18 -21.60 -12.61
C ASN A 241 2.69 -22.66 -13.63
N GLN A 242 2.04 -23.74 -13.15
CA GLN A 242 1.54 -24.80 -14.01
C GLN A 242 0.33 -24.32 -14.83
N PRO A 243 0.40 -24.29 -16.18
CA PRO A 243 -0.67 -23.74 -17.01
C PRO A 243 -2.04 -24.40 -16.79
N ALA A 244 -2.08 -25.71 -16.50
CA ALA A 244 -3.32 -26.43 -16.27
C ALA A 244 -4.03 -25.98 -14.98
N ALA A 245 -3.28 -25.77 -13.89
CA ALA A 245 -3.83 -25.31 -12.61
C ALA A 245 -4.39 -23.89 -12.73
N LEU A 246 -3.63 -22.99 -13.37
CA LEU A 246 -4.08 -21.62 -13.63
C LEU A 246 -5.32 -21.58 -14.54
N LEU A 247 -5.37 -22.42 -15.58
CA LEU A 247 -6.54 -22.56 -16.44
C LEU A 247 -7.77 -23.07 -15.68
N ASP A 248 -7.60 -24.04 -14.79
CA ASP A 248 -8.71 -24.58 -13.98
C ASP A 248 -9.25 -23.51 -13.02
N SER A 249 -8.38 -22.69 -12.43
CA SER A 249 -8.76 -21.50 -11.66
C SER A 249 -9.56 -20.50 -12.50
N LEU A 250 -9.12 -20.20 -13.72
CA LEU A 250 -9.86 -19.32 -14.64
C LEU A 250 -11.22 -19.92 -15.06
N ARG A 251 -11.32 -21.23 -15.25
CA ARG A 251 -12.59 -21.90 -15.56
C ARG A 251 -13.58 -21.83 -14.40
N ARG A 252 -13.10 -21.91 -13.15
CA ARG A 252 -13.94 -21.69 -11.96
C ARG A 252 -14.48 -20.26 -11.93
N LEU A 253 -13.62 -19.28 -12.18
CA LEU A 253 -14.00 -17.86 -12.28
C LEU A 253 -15.01 -17.61 -13.41
N ASP A 254 -14.78 -18.18 -14.60
CA ASP A 254 -15.69 -18.11 -15.75
C ASP A 254 -17.09 -18.66 -15.41
N GLY A 255 -17.14 -19.83 -14.78
CA GLY A 255 -18.38 -20.42 -14.32
C GLY A 255 -19.10 -19.55 -13.28
N LEU A 256 -18.37 -18.94 -12.34
CA LEU A 256 -18.93 -18.00 -11.35
C LEU A 256 -19.51 -16.77 -12.05
N ALA A 257 -18.76 -16.13 -12.96
CA ALA A 257 -19.21 -14.99 -13.73
C ALA A 257 -20.50 -15.31 -14.51
N GLY A 258 -20.58 -16.48 -15.15
CA GLY A 258 -21.78 -16.96 -15.84
C GLY A 258 -23.00 -17.12 -14.92
N ARG A 259 -22.80 -17.66 -13.70
CA ARG A 259 -23.87 -17.82 -12.71
C ARG A 259 -24.35 -16.49 -12.14
N ILE A 260 -23.44 -15.53 -11.93
CA ILE A 260 -23.77 -14.16 -11.52
C ILE A 260 -24.54 -13.45 -12.64
N TRP A 261 -24.02 -13.48 -13.87
CA TRP A 261 -24.68 -12.88 -15.02
C TRP A 261 -26.09 -13.42 -15.26
N THR A 262 -26.27 -14.74 -15.18
CA THR A 262 -27.59 -15.36 -15.31
C THR A 262 -28.55 -14.85 -14.22
N ALA A 263 -28.07 -14.64 -12.99
CA ALA A 263 -28.88 -14.09 -11.91
C ALA A 263 -29.23 -12.61 -12.14
N ILE A 264 -28.32 -11.81 -12.72
CA ILE A 264 -28.59 -10.43 -13.15
C ILE A 264 -29.69 -10.41 -14.20
N GLN A 265 -29.59 -11.25 -15.24
CA GLN A 265 -30.57 -11.34 -16.33
C GLN A 265 -31.97 -11.73 -15.82
N ALA A 266 -32.04 -12.60 -14.81
CA ALA A 266 -33.28 -13.00 -14.17
C ALA A 266 -33.81 -11.98 -13.13
N SER A 267 -33.07 -10.91 -12.84
CA SER A 267 -33.42 -9.94 -11.80
C SER A 267 -34.39 -8.86 -12.29
N PRO A 268 -35.16 -8.21 -11.39
CA PRO A 268 -36.07 -7.13 -11.78
C PRO A 268 -35.39 -5.89 -12.40
N LEU A 269 -34.10 -5.69 -12.18
CA LEU A 269 -33.33 -4.55 -12.68
C LEU A 269 -32.32 -4.95 -13.77
N SER A 270 -32.53 -6.07 -14.48
CA SER A 270 -31.57 -6.60 -15.46
C SER A 270 -31.07 -5.56 -16.48
N ASN A 271 -31.98 -4.76 -17.04
CA ASN A 271 -31.67 -3.71 -18.01
C ASN A 271 -31.03 -2.44 -17.41
N GLU A 272 -31.01 -2.32 -16.09
CA GLU A 272 -30.51 -1.16 -15.32
C GLU A 272 -29.31 -1.57 -14.43
N THR A 273 -28.77 -2.77 -14.64
CA THR A 273 -27.65 -3.34 -13.87
C THR A 273 -26.38 -3.32 -14.70
N LEU A 274 -25.32 -2.77 -14.11
CA LEU A 274 -23.95 -2.89 -14.58
C LEU A 274 -23.30 -4.10 -13.91
N PHE A 275 -22.74 -5.01 -14.71
CA PHE A 275 -21.86 -6.07 -14.23
C PHE A 275 -20.42 -5.72 -14.52
N VAL A 276 -19.59 -5.70 -13.48
CA VAL A 276 -18.19 -5.28 -13.55
C VAL A 276 -17.32 -6.41 -13.03
N THR A 277 -16.27 -6.76 -13.75
CA THR A 277 -15.17 -7.60 -13.25
C THR A 277 -13.94 -6.73 -13.12
N VAL A 278 -13.30 -6.74 -11.96
CA VAL A 278 -12.09 -5.96 -11.69
C VAL A 278 -11.07 -6.76 -10.90
N SER A 279 -9.79 -6.51 -11.17
CA SER A 279 -8.67 -7.01 -10.40
C SER A 279 -7.87 -5.87 -9.78
N ASP A 280 -7.22 -6.14 -8.67
CA ASP A 280 -6.37 -5.21 -7.94
C ASP A 280 -4.93 -5.17 -8.45
N HIS A 281 -4.44 -6.29 -9.01
CA HIS A 281 -3.16 -6.38 -9.69
C HIS A 281 -3.08 -7.61 -10.61
N GLY A 282 -1.98 -7.70 -11.35
CA GLY A 282 -1.55 -8.90 -12.06
C GLY A 282 -0.54 -9.71 -11.24
N MET A 283 0.20 -10.60 -11.89
CA MET A 283 1.23 -11.44 -11.27
C MET A 283 2.16 -12.04 -12.33
N ASN A 284 3.47 -12.11 -12.08
CA ASN A 284 4.47 -12.60 -13.05
C ASN A 284 4.48 -14.13 -13.25
N ASN A 285 3.33 -14.77 -13.42
CA ASN A 285 3.26 -16.20 -13.73
C ASN A 285 3.80 -16.49 -15.15
N VAL A 286 4.98 -17.10 -15.23
CA VAL A 286 5.59 -17.53 -16.51
C VAL A 286 5.76 -19.06 -16.52
N PRO A 287 5.15 -19.78 -17.48
CA PRO A 287 5.30 -21.23 -17.56
C PRO A 287 6.76 -21.68 -17.63
N GLY A 288 7.16 -22.58 -16.73
CA GLY A 288 8.50 -23.15 -16.68
C GLY A 288 9.55 -22.29 -15.96
N VAL A 289 9.19 -21.11 -15.48
CA VAL A 289 10.03 -20.28 -14.61
C VAL A 289 9.51 -20.42 -13.19
N PHE A 290 10.37 -20.66 -12.20
CA PHE A 290 9.95 -20.74 -10.79
C PHE A 290 10.54 -19.60 -9.98
N SER A 291 9.69 -18.89 -9.24
CA SER A 291 10.13 -17.78 -8.42
C SER A 291 11.02 -18.22 -7.25
N GLN A 292 11.90 -17.33 -6.82
CA GLN A 292 12.92 -17.60 -5.80
C GLN A 292 12.87 -16.56 -4.69
N ALA A 293 13.13 -16.99 -3.46
CA ALA A 293 13.10 -16.11 -2.30
C ALA A 293 14.52 -15.69 -1.86
N PHE A 294 14.67 -14.41 -1.51
CA PHE A 294 15.85 -13.88 -0.82
C PHE A 294 15.46 -13.39 0.58
N SER A 295 16.11 -13.96 1.61
CA SER A 295 15.76 -13.66 3.00
C SER A 295 16.40 -12.34 3.47
N LEU A 296 15.66 -11.24 3.33
CA LEU A 296 16.03 -9.96 3.94
C LEU A 296 16.15 -10.03 5.46
N PRO A 297 15.27 -10.74 6.20
CA PRO A 297 15.46 -10.91 7.64
C PRO A 297 16.82 -11.50 8.00
N ASP A 298 17.30 -12.52 7.28
CA ASP A 298 18.61 -13.14 7.53
C ASP A 298 19.76 -12.19 7.18
N PHE A 299 19.62 -11.44 6.08
CA PHE A 299 20.58 -10.38 5.74
C PHE A 299 20.70 -9.36 6.88
N PHE A 300 19.60 -8.75 7.31
CA PHE A 300 19.61 -7.76 8.39
C PHE A 300 20.03 -8.34 9.75
N ASN A 301 19.76 -9.63 10.03
CA ASN A 301 20.24 -10.31 11.24
C ASN A 301 21.75 -10.62 11.20
N SER A 302 22.36 -10.67 10.02
CA SER A 302 23.79 -10.96 9.86
C SER A 302 24.68 -9.77 10.25
N PRO A 303 25.97 -10.01 10.59
CA PRO A 303 26.93 -8.92 10.81
C PRO A 303 27.03 -7.92 9.65
N GLN A 304 26.93 -8.41 8.41
CA GLN A 304 27.01 -7.58 7.21
C GLN A 304 25.81 -6.63 7.08
N GLY A 305 24.61 -7.11 7.44
CA GLY A 305 23.39 -6.31 7.44
C GLY A 305 23.15 -5.52 8.72
N GLY A 306 24.15 -5.36 9.59
CA GLY A 306 24.05 -4.56 10.82
C GLY A 306 23.61 -5.31 12.07
N ALA A 307 23.42 -6.64 11.99
CA ALA A 307 23.08 -7.53 13.10
C ALA A 307 21.83 -7.13 13.89
N HIS A 308 20.79 -6.69 13.18
CA HIS A 308 19.55 -6.20 13.77
C HIS A 308 18.71 -7.29 14.41
N HIS A 309 18.01 -6.92 15.48
CA HIS A 309 16.79 -7.61 15.88
C HIS A 309 15.67 -7.14 14.95
N VAL A 310 15.15 -8.07 14.14
CA VAL A 310 14.20 -7.79 13.07
C VAL A 310 12.77 -8.05 13.54
N VAL A 311 11.85 -7.17 13.17
CA VAL A 311 10.42 -7.34 13.36
C VAL A 311 9.72 -7.56 12.02
N THR A 312 8.83 -8.55 12.00
CA THR A 312 7.87 -8.84 10.92
C THR A 312 6.48 -9.03 11.53
N ASN A 313 5.41 -9.06 10.73
CA ASN A 313 4.05 -9.34 11.22
C ASN A 313 3.74 -10.83 11.38
N ARG A 314 4.58 -11.70 10.79
CA ARG A 314 4.47 -13.17 10.84
C ARG A 314 5.81 -13.83 11.09
N HIS A 315 5.78 -15.07 11.55
CA HIS A 315 6.98 -15.89 11.66
C HIS A 315 7.51 -16.22 10.27
N GLN A 316 8.84 -16.20 10.09
CA GLN A 316 9.45 -16.68 8.87
C GLN A 316 9.06 -18.14 8.59
N LEU A 317 8.76 -18.48 7.35
CA LEU A 317 8.29 -19.79 6.89
C LEU A 317 7.07 -20.26 7.72
N SER A 318 6.14 -19.34 8.04
CA SER A 318 4.96 -19.62 8.86
C SER A 318 4.16 -20.79 8.33
N ASP A 319 4.04 -20.90 7.01
CA ASP A 319 3.20 -21.90 6.36
C ASP A 319 3.76 -23.33 6.54
N TYR A 320 5.00 -23.44 6.99
CA TYR A 320 5.70 -24.69 7.29
C TYR A 320 5.94 -24.92 8.78
N LYS A 321 5.39 -24.08 9.67
CA LYS A 321 5.66 -24.12 11.12
C LYS A 321 4.37 -24.22 11.94
N ILE A 322 4.41 -24.99 13.03
CA ILE A 322 3.32 -25.05 14.03
C ILE A 322 3.03 -23.65 14.60
N MET A 323 4.05 -22.81 14.79
CA MET A 323 3.88 -21.43 15.26
C MET A 323 3.14 -20.54 14.24
N GLY A 324 3.11 -20.90 12.95
CA GLY A 324 2.30 -20.23 11.94
C GLY A 324 0.80 -20.48 12.09
N LEU A 325 0.40 -21.45 12.92
CA LEU A 325 -1.01 -21.74 13.21
C LEU A 325 -1.67 -20.73 14.17
N ASN A 326 -0.94 -19.75 14.70
CA ASN A 326 -1.52 -18.73 15.57
C ASN A 326 -1.98 -17.50 14.75
N PRO A 327 -3.27 -17.39 14.40
CA PRO A 327 -3.78 -16.28 13.59
C PRO A 327 -3.84 -14.95 14.35
N LEU A 328 -3.58 -14.94 15.66
CA LEU A 328 -3.58 -13.74 16.51
C LEU A 328 -2.21 -13.06 16.58
N VAL A 329 -1.17 -13.63 15.96
CA VAL A 329 0.14 -12.97 15.87
C VAL A 329 0.03 -11.75 14.97
N GLN A 330 0.41 -10.59 15.50
CA GLN A 330 0.47 -9.32 14.75
C GLN A 330 1.91 -8.80 14.63
N ARG A 331 2.82 -9.29 15.47
CA ARG A 331 4.21 -8.86 15.53
C ARG A 331 5.10 -10.00 16.01
N VAL A 332 6.18 -10.25 15.28
CA VAL A 332 7.19 -11.25 15.59
C VAL A 332 8.55 -10.57 15.60
N THR A 333 9.26 -10.69 16.71
CA THR A 333 10.66 -10.29 16.79
C THR A 333 11.54 -11.52 16.56
N THR A 334 12.41 -11.44 15.57
CA THR A 334 13.49 -12.39 15.31
C THR A 334 14.80 -11.77 15.82
N PRO A 335 15.33 -12.23 16.97
CA PRO A 335 16.56 -11.69 17.51
C PRO A 335 17.79 -12.14 16.70
N SER A 336 18.66 -11.21 16.31
CA SER A 336 19.99 -11.57 15.81
C SER A 336 20.86 -12.17 16.91
N THR A 337 21.46 -13.32 16.62
CA THR A 337 22.51 -13.94 17.44
C THR A 337 23.87 -13.29 17.25
N ALA A 338 24.00 -12.40 16.27
CA ALA A 338 25.23 -11.66 15.95
C ALA A 338 25.17 -10.20 16.43
N SER A 339 24.12 -9.82 17.15
CA SER A 339 23.87 -8.44 17.56
C SER A 339 25.05 -7.83 18.31
N PHE A 340 25.48 -6.63 17.88
CA PHE A 340 26.62 -5.93 18.44
C PHE A 340 26.31 -5.29 19.80
N TYR A 341 25.03 -5.04 20.10
CA TYR A 341 24.54 -4.48 21.36
C TYR A 341 23.05 -4.82 21.54
N LEU A 342 22.53 -4.87 22.78
CA LEU A 342 21.13 -5.24 23.10
C LEU A 342 20.75 -6.70 22.84
N ALA A 343 21.71 -7.63 22.80
CA ALA A 343 21.44 -9.05 22.56
C ALA A 343 20.41 -9.67 23.53
N SER A 344 20.30 -9.17 24.76
CA SER A 344 19.33 -9.58 25.77
C SER A 344 17.96 -8.89 25.69
N ASP A 345 17.85 -7.82 24.90
CA ASP A 345 16.75 -6.86 24.97
C ASP A 345 15.99 -6.74 23.63
N ALA A 346 16.18 -7.71 22.74
CA ALA A 346 15.60 -7.74 21.39
C ALA A 346 14.09 -7.47 21.35
N ALA A 347 13.33 -8.02 22.31
CA ALA A 347 11.88 -7.85 22.39
C ALA A 347 11.44 -6.42 22.76
N HIS A 348 12.30 -5.66 23.43
CA HIS A 348 12.01 -4.31 23.92
C HIS A 348 12.60 -3.25 22.98
N TYR A 349 13.76 -3.54 22.36
CA TYR A 349 14.45 -2.61 21.46
C TYR A 349 14.86 -3.28 20.14
N PRO A 350 13.89 -3.72 19.32
CA PRO A 350 14.20 -4.10 17.94
C PRO A 350 14.74 -2.89 17.17
N THR A 351 15.57 -3.16 16.16
CA THR A 351 16.29 -2.11 15.41
C THR A 351 15.95 -2.06 13.93
N ALA A 352 15.19 -3.03 13.42
CA ALA A 352 14.75 -3.06 12.03
C ALA A 352 13.36 -3.68 11.92
N TRP A 353 12.42 -3.00 11.27
CA TRP A 353 11.08 -3.48 11.00
C TRP A 353 10.87 -3.61 9.51
N LEU A 354 10.37 -4.77 9.09
CA LEU A 354 10.23 -5.14 7.70
C LEU A 354 8.76 -5.46 7.42
N ASP A 355 8.20 -4.79 6.42
CA ASP A 355 7.01 -5.29 5.72
C ASP A 355 7.49 -6.05 4.48
N LEU A 356 7.20 -7.36 4.50
CA LEU A 356 7.58 -8.37 3.52
C LEU A 356 6.35 -9.07 2.94
N ASP A 357 5.15 -8.56 3.22
CA ASP A 357 3.90 -9.11 2.69
C ASP A 357 3.62 -8.61 1.25
N GLY A 358 4.62 -8.03 0.59
CA GLY A 358 4.62 -7.80 -0.85
C GLY A 358 5.78 -8.56 -1.49
N ASN A 359 5.47 -9.59 -2.27
CA ASN A 359 6.49 -10.55 -2.70
C ASN A 359 7.70 -9.88 -3.36
N GLU A 360 7.50 -8.94 -4.29
CA GLU A 360 8.57 -8.32 -5.06
C GLU A 360 9.15 -7.03 -4.45
N ARG A 361 8.76 -6.68 -3.21
CA ARG A 361 9.29 -5.48 -2.52
C ARG A 361 9.38 -5.65 -1.02
N ALA A 362 10.27 -4.89 -0.40
CA ALA A 362 10.30 -4.76 1.05
C ALA A 362 10.26 -3.30 1.46
N SER A 363 9.45 -2.97 2.45
CA SER A 363 9.58 -1.69 3.17
C SER A 363 10.47 -1.89 4.39
N VAL A 364 11.54 -1.10 4.47
CA VAL A 364 12.53 -1.19 5.53
C VAL A 364 12.46 0.06 6.40
N GLN A 365 12.13 -0.12 7.68
CA GLN A 365 12.28 0.89 8.71
C GLN A 365 13.41 0.49 9.63
N LEU A 366 14.46 1.30 9.72
CA LEU A 366 15.54 1.10 10.67
C LEU A 366 15.35 2.06 11.84
N ARG A 367 15.78 1.64 13.03
CA ARG A 367 15.91 2.56 14.14
C ARG A 367 16.86 3.69 13.75
N ASN A 368 16.50 4.93 14.04
CA ASN A 368 17.27 6.11 13.70
C ASN A 368 18.73 5.95 14.15
N SER A 369 19.68 6.24 13.25
CA SER A 369 21.10 6.00 13.49
C SER A 369 21.66 6.76 14.69
N ASP A 370 21.25 8.02 14.88
CA ASP A 370 21.63 8.82 16.04
C ASP A 370 20.94 8.31 17.32
N LEU A 371 19.71 7.81 17.25
CA LEU A 371 19.05 7.16 18.39
C LEU A 371 19.75 5.86 18.81
N ASN A 372 20.25 5.07 17.85
CA ASN A 372 21.13 3.92 18.13
C ASN A 372 22.40 4.37 18.84
N LYS A 373 23.09 5.37 18.29
CA LYS A 373 24.32 5.93 18.88
C LYS A 373 24.09 6.44 20.30
N ILE A 374 22.99 7.17 20.54
CA ILE A 374 22.57 7.62 21.88
C ILE A 374 22.45 6.43 22.84
N HIS A 375 21.77 5.36 22.43
CA HIS A 375 21.61 4.17 23.26
C HIS A 375 22.95 3.49 23.58
N ILE A 376 23.80 3.32 22.56
CA ILE A 376 25.14 2.73 22.72
C ILE A 376 25.97 3.56 23.72
N LEU A 377 26.02 4.89 23.56
CA LEU A 377 26.79 5.77 24.43
C LEU A 377 26.26 5.76 25.87
N LEU A 378 24.93 5.75 26.07
CA LEU A 378 24.33 5.62 27.40
C LEU A 378 24.72 4.30 28.08
N LEU A 379 24.69 3.18 27.34
CA LEU A 379 25.14 1.88 27.86
C LEU A 379 26.63 1.89 28.26
N GLN A 380 27.47 2.63 27.54
CA GLN A 380 28.88 2.80 27.93
C GLN A 380 29.02 3.68 29.19
N LEU A 381 28.23 4.75 29.33
CA LEU A 381 28.31 5.64 30.50
C LEU A 381 27.86 4.98 31.81
N VAL A 382 26.99 3.97 31.74
CA VAL A 382 26.57 3.18 32.92
C VAL A 382 27.76 2.39 33.52
N ARG A 383 28.75 2.02 32.70
CA ARG A 383 29.91 1.23 33.13
C ARG A 383 30.78 2.00 34.13
N PRO A 384 30.94 1.52 35.39
CA PRO A 384 31.79 2.19 36.37
C PRO A 384 33.26 2.28 35.96
N GLU A 385 33.75 1.26 35.26
CA GLU A 385 35.15 1.09 34.85
C GLU A 385 35.58 1.87 33.61
N LEU A 386 34.65 2.61 32.97
CA LEU A 386 34.99 3.43 31.79
C LEU A 386 36.03 4.50 32.15
N PRO A 387 37.20 4.55 31.47
CA PRO A 387 38.26 5.52 31.76
C PRO A 387 37.76 6.96 31.71
N GLN A 388 38.25 7.82 32.60
CA GLN A 388 37.74 9.18 32.79
C GLN A 388 37.82 10.07 31.54
N ASN A 389 38.92 9.94 30.77
CA ASN A 389 39.08 10.64 29.50
C ASN A 389 38.06 10.16 28.46
N VAL A 390 37.82 8.84 28.37
CA VAL A 390 36.80 8.27 27.47
C VAL A 390 35.40 8.69 27.89
N ARG A 391 35.09 8.64 29.19
CA ARG A 391 33.81 9.12 29.74
C ARG A 391 33.53 10.56 29.36
N THR A 392 34.53 11.43 29.48
CA THR A 392 34.43 12.85 29.09
C THR A 392 34.12 13.00 27.60
N ALA A 393 34.82 12.26 26.74
CA ALA A 393 34.60 12.27 25.29
C ALA A 393 33.22 11.72 24.90
N VAL A 394 32.75 10.66 25.58
CA VAL A 394 31.41 10.08 25.40
C VAL A 394 30.32 11.06 25.79
N VAL A 395 30.45 11.73 26.94
CA VAL A 395 29.51 12.76 27.36
C VAL A 395 29.45 13.90 26.34
N ALA A 396 30.59 14.36 25.84
CA ALA A 396 30.64 15.39 24.81
C ALA A 396 29.95 14.95 23.51
N CYS A 397 30.26 13.74 23.00
CA CYS A 397 29.66 13.20 21.79
C CYS A 397 28.14 12.98 21.93
N LEU A 398 27.69 12.48 23.09
CA LEU A 398 26.27 12.28 23.37
C LEU A 398 25.52 13.63 23.43
N THR A 399 26.11 14.62 24.11
CA THR A 399 25.54 15.98 24.19
C THR A 399 25.43 16.62 22.81
N GLU A 400 26.49 16.55 22.00
CA GLU A 400 26.51 17.07 20.62
C GLU A 400 25.46 16.38 19.73
N THR A 401 25.30 15.06 19.87
CA THR A 401 24.29 14.30 19.13
C THR A 401 22.87 14.75 19.49
N VAL A 402 22.56 14.90 20.78
CA VAL A 402 21.25 15.41 21.23
C VAL A 402 21.04 16.86 20.79
N ASP A 403 22.07 17.70 20.89
CA ASP A 403 21.98 19.13 20.53
C ASP A 403 21.72 19.35 19.03
N ARG A 404 22.25 18.49 18.15
CA ARG A 404 21.95 18.50 16.71
C ARG A 404 20.46 18.34 16.43
N HIS A 405 19.77 17.50 17.21
CA HIS A 405 18.33 17.23 17.05
C HIS A 405 17.44 18.13 17.91
N ARG A 406 17.99 18.85 18.89
CA ARG A 406 17.24 19.58 19.92
C ARG A 406 16.17 20.49 19.35
N ALA A 407 16.48 21.25 18.30
CA ALA A 407 15.51 22.16 17.67
C ALA A 407 14.34 21.39 17.04
N ALA A 408 14.63 20.36 16.24
CA ALA A 408 13.62 19.54 15.57
C ALA A 408 12.74 18.79 16.59
N TRP A 409 13.36 18.10 17.56
CA TRP A 409 12.67 17.36 18.60
C TRP A 409 11.84 18.24 19.53
N THR A 410 12.29 19.45 19.85
CA THR A 410 11.47 20.43 20.60
C THR A 410 10.23 20.84 19.79
N GLY A 411 10.39 21.07 18.49
CA GLY A 411 9.27 21.33 17.58
C GLY A 411 8.27 20.18 17.52
N THR A 412 8.77 18.94 17.33
CA THR A 412 7.95 17.72 17.34
C THR A 412 7.22 17.55 18.66
N ALA A 413 7.89 17.71 19.80
CA ALA A 413 7.29 17.61 21.12
C ALA A 413 6.16 18.64 21.31
N GLY A 414 6.38 19.90 20.93
CA GLY A 414 5.36 20.95 21.01
C GLY A 414 4.14 20.71 20.12
N GLN A 415 4.36 20.23 18.89
CA GLN A 415 3.26 19.86 17.98
C GLN A 415 2.47 18.66 18.51
N LEU A 416 3.16 17.63 19.00
CA LEU A 416 2.53 16.42 19.54
C LEU A 416 1.77 16.70 20.83
N GLU A 417 2.25 17.60 21.70
CA GLU A 417 1.50 18.07 22.87
C GLU A 417 0.18 18.75 22.50
N GLU A 418 0.19 19.58 21.46
CA GLU A 418 -1.02 20.22 20.94
C GLU A 418 -1.99 19.19 20.36
N GLU A 419 -1.47 18.24 19.57
CA GLU A 419 -2.25 17.13 19.00
C GLU A 419 -2.87 16.25 20.09
N MET A 420 -2.11 15.87 21.11
CA MET A 420 -2.61 15.07 22.24
C MET A 420 -3.66 15.82 23.06
N ARG A 421 -3.54 17.14 23.22
CA ARG A 421 -4.60 17.94 23.86
C ARG A 421 -5.88 17.95 23.03
N ALA A 422 -5.79 18.12 21.71
CA ALA A 422 -6.95 18.06 20.82
C ALA A 422 -7.60 16.66 20.84
N LEU A 423 -6.79 15.60 20.76
CA LEU A 423 -7.27 14.22 20.84
C LEU A 423 -7.96 13.93 22.17
N GLN A 424 -7.41 14.41 23.29
CA GLN A 424 -8.04 14.28 24.59
C GLN A 424 -9.42 14.95 24.64
N GLN A 425 -9.57 16.13 24.03
CA GLN A 425 -10.87 16.81 23.94
C GLN A 425 -11.86 16.01 23.07
N ALA A 426 -11.40 15.50 21.92
CA ALA A 426 -12.19 14.64 21.04
C ALA A 426 -12.68 13.37 21.76
N ILE A 427 -11.80 12.71 22.53
CA ILE A 427 -12.13 11.57 23.40
C ILE A 427 -13.25 11.94 24.38
N GLN A 428 -13.19 13.10 25.03
CA GLN A 428 -14.23 13.51 25.98
C GLN A 428 -15.56 13.82 25.28
N ALA A 429 -15.52 14.46 24.11
CA ALA A 429 -16.72 14.72 23.30
C ALA A 429 -17.37 13.40 22.84
N ARG A 430 -16.55 12.47 22.34
CA ARG A 430 -16.99 11.15 21.89
C ARG A 430 -17.60 10.32 23.02
N LYS A 431 -17.01 10.36 24.23
CA LYS A 431 -17.58 9.75 25.45
C LYS A 431 -18.98 10.27 25.76
N LYS A 432 -19.18 11.60 25.74
CA LYS A 432 -20.50 12.22 25.96
C LYS A 432 -21.50 11.79 24.90
N MET A 433 -21.08 11.79 23.63
CA MET A 433 -21.95 11.37 22.53
C MET A 433 -22.40 9.91 22.68
N ILE A 434 -21.49 8.98 22.99
CA ILE A 434 -21.82 7.56 23.21
C ILE A 434 -22.78 7.37 24.39
N GLN A 435 -22.63 8.15 25.46
CA GLN A 435 -23.56 8.10 26.60
C GLN A 435 -25.01 8.46 26.23
N THR A 436 -25.22 9.27 25.18
CA THR A 436 -26.55 9.62 24.68
C THR A 436 -27.13 8.62 23.68
N GLN A 437 -26.34 7.66 23.22
CA GLN A 437 -26.80 6.64 22.28
C GLN A 437 -27.76 5.65 22.95
N PRO A 438 -28.75 5.12 22.22
CA PRO A 438 -29.67 4.14 22.78
C PRO A 438 -28.93 2.84 23.11
N LYS A 439 -29.27 2.26 24.26
CA LYS A 439 -28.73 0.96 24.70
C LYS A 439 -29.34 -0.22 23.95
N THR A 440 -30.51 -0.01 23.34
CA THR A 440 -31.23 -1.01 22.56
C THR A 440 -31.68 -0.40 21.23
N TRP A 441 -31.55 -1.18 20.17
CA TRP A 441 -31.85 -0.76 18.80
C TRP A 441 -33.04 -1.55 18.27
N ARG A 442 -34.04 -0.85 17.73
CA ARG A 442 -35.21 -1.46 17.06
C ARG A 442 -34.81 -2.10 15.73
N THR A 443 -35.61 -3.03 15.23
CA THR A 443 -35.35 -3.73 13.96
C THR A 443 -35.10 -2.76 12.80
N GLY A 444 -35.99 -1.79 12.57
CA GLY A 444 -35.79 -0.79 11.51
C GLY A 444 -34.50 0.01 11.63
N GLN A 445 -34.09 0.37 12.86
CA GLN A 445 -32.81 1.08 13.07
C GLN A 445 -31.59 0.20 12.76
N ARG A 446 -31.70 -1.12 12.96
CA ARG A 446 -30.65 -2.08 12.57
C ARG A 446 -30.62 -2.29 11.06
N GLU A 447 -31.78 -2.31 10.41
CA GLU A 447 -31.90 -2.38 8.95
C GLU A 447 -31.34 -1.12 8.27
N GLU A 448 -31.41 0.02 8.93
CA GLU A 448 -30.77 1.28 8.50
C GLU A 448 -29.28 1.38 8.89
N GLY A 449 -28.75 0.43 9.68
CA GLY A 449 -27.35 0.39 10.11
C GLY A 449 -26.97 1.35 11.24
N ALA A 450 -27.95 1.93 11.94
CA ALA A 450 -27.70 2.89 13.03
C ALA A 450 -26.96 2.26 14.22
N ASP A 451 -27.19 0.98 14.51
CA ASP A 451 -26.44 0.23 15.53
C ASP A 451 -24.96 0.08 15.17
N LYS A 452 -24.66 -0.13 13.88
CA LYS A 452 -23.29 -0.20 13.37
C LYS A 452 -22.59 1.14 13.45
N ALA A 453 -23.27 2.22 13.07
CA ALA A 453 -22.74 3.58 13.21
C ALA A 453 -22.41 3.91 14.68
N ALA A 454 -23.28 3.53 15.62
CA ALA A 454 -23.02 3.68 17.05
C ALA A 454 -21.81 2.85 17.53
N ARG A 455 -21.69 1.60 17.08
CA ARG A 455 -20.52 0.76 17.40
C ARG A 455 -19.22 1.32 16.83
N ARG A 456 -19.20 1.85 15.61
CA ARG A 456 -18.02 2.52 15.02
C ARG A 456 -17.52 3.65 15.89
N ASN A 457 -18.44 4.45 16.43
CA ASN A 457 -18.10 5.53 17.35
C ASN A 457 -17.42 5.01 18.65
N ALA A 458 -17.84 3.85 19.15
CA ALA A 458 -17.25 3.25 20.34
C ALA A 458 -15.88 2.61 20.07
N ASP A 459 -15.73 1.96 18.93
CA ASP A 459 -14.48 1.41 18.44
C ASP A 459 -13.42 2.51 18.22
N GLU A 460 -13.79 3.58 17.52
CA GLU A 460 -12.93 4.75 17.35
C GLU A 460 -12.51 5.37 18.69
N LEU A 461 -13.42 5.43 19.67
CA LEU A 461 -13.08 5.89 21.02
C LEU A 461 -12.01 5.01 21.67
N GLU A 462 -12.14 3.68 21.62
CA GLU A 462 -11.16 2.75 22.17
C GLU A 462 -9.79 2.94 21.51
N ASN A 463 -9.78 3.08 20.19
CA ASN A 463 -8.57 3.34 19.43
C ASN A 463 -7.91 4.68 19.80
N TRP A 464 -8.67 5.78 19.86
CA TRP A 464 -8.15 7.08 20.29
C TRP A 464 -7.58 7.05 21.70
N GLN A 465 -8.20 6.31 22.63
CA GLN A 465 -7.69 6.18 24.00
C GLN A 465 -6.36 5.43 24.06
N ARG A 466 -6.22 4.35 23.27
CA ARG A 466 -4.95 3.63 23.13
C ARG A 466 -3.87 4.53 22.54
N GLU A 467 -4.17 5.16 21.42
CA GLU A 467 -3.26 6.06 20.72
C GLU A 467 -2.81 7.23 21.60
N TYR A 468 -3.73 7.87 22.32
CA TYR A 468 -3.40 8.91 23.29
C TYR A 468 -2.40 8.42 24.34
N SER A 469 -2.55 7.19 24.84
CA SER A 469 -1.63 6.60 25.82
C SER A 469 -0.25 6.34 25.20
N GLU A 470 -0.20 5.75 24.01
CA GLU A 470 1.04 5.39 23.31
C GLU A 470 1.86 6.64 22.95
N TYR A 471 1.21 7.66 22.35
CA TYR A 471 1.88 8.90 21.96
C TYR A 471 2.30 9.77 23.15
N ASN A 472 1.54 9.81 24.26
CA ASN A 472 2.00 10.49 25.47
C ASN A 472 3.16 9.78 26.15
N SER A 473 3.21 8.44 26.07
CA SER A 473 4.37 7.68 26.51
C SER A 473 5.60 8.12 25.72
N TYR A 474 5.54 8.07 24.38
CA TYR A 474 6.63 8.54 23.52
C TYR A 474 7.06 9.99 23.84
N LEU A 475 6.10 10.91 23.94
CA LEU A 475 6.35 12.32 24.27
C LEU A 475 7.09 12.49 25.61
N SER A 476 6.77 11.68 26.61
CA SER A 476 7.43 11.72 27.92
C SER A 476 8.91 11.33 27.83
N HIS A 477 9.23 10.29 27.05
CA HIS A 477 10.62 9.87 26.80
C HIS A 477 11.38 10.94 26.00
N LEU A 478 10.76 11.51 24.95
CA LEU A 478 11.38 12.57 24.15
C LEU A 478 11.75 13.79 25.00
N LYS A 479 10.85 14.21 25.90
CA LYS A 479 11.12 15.29 26.86
C LYS A 479 12.22 14.95 27.84
N ALA A 480 12.24 13.72 28.36
CA ALA A 480 13.29 13.28 29.27
C ALA A 480 14.66 13.29 28.57
N LEU A 481 14.71 12.86 27.30
CA LEU A 481 15.92 12.93 26.48
C LEU A 481 16.35 14.38 26.20
N LEU A 482 15.41 15.28 25.90
CA LEU A 482 15.70 16.71 25.72
C LEU A 482 16.20 17.38 27.02
N ALA A 483 15.70 16.94 28.18
CA ALA A 483 16.11 17.43 29.49
C ALA A 483 17.37 16.74 30.04
N LEU A 484 17.98 15.83 29.27
CA LEU A 484 19.12 15.05 29.71
C LEU A 484 20.32 15.97 29.98
N HIS A 485 20.81 15.92 31.22
CA HIS A 485 22.07 16.53 31.64
C HIS A 485 23.03 15.44 32.09
N LEU A 486 24.24 15.45 31.52
CA LEU A 486 25.25 14.42 31.75
C LEU A 486 26.39 14.97 32.59
N ASP A 487 26.82 14.17 33.56
CA ASP A 487 28.00 14.45 34.36
C ASP A 487 29.17 13.60 33.86
N ALA A 488 30.24 14.26 33.41
CA ALA A 488 31.45 13.57 32.97
C ALA A 488 32.24 12.94 34.13
N GLN A 489 32.02 13.35 35.38
CA GLN A 489 32.79 12.90 36.55
C GLN A 489 32.29 11.58 37.16
N HIS A 490 31.04 11.21 36.90
CA HIS A 490 30.41 10.06 37.54
C HIS A 490 29.74 9.13 36.52
N PRO A 491 29.61 7.82 36.84
CA PRO A 491 28.81 6.91 36.03
C PRO A 491 27.36 7.38 35.90
N PHE A 492 26.76 7.15 34.73
CA PHE A 492 25.36 7.44 34.50
C PHE A 492 24.47 6.49 35.31
N ARG A 493 23.53 7.03 36.08
CA ARG A 493 22.71 6.26 37.03
C ARG A 493 21.21 6.24 36.71
N ALA A 494 20.74 7.06 35.78
CA ALA A 494 19.34 7.05 35.39
C ALA A 494 19.01 5.82 34.54
N LYS A 495 17.72 5.44 34.50
CA LYS A 495 17.28 4.30 33.70
C LYS A 495 17.21 4.69 32.25
N ILE A 496 17.90 3.94 31.39
CA ILE A 496 17.90 4.20 29.94
C ILE A 496 16.48 4.07 29.36
N SER A 497 15.67 3.15 29.88
CA SER A 497 14.28 2.96 29.47
C SER A 497 13.35 4.14 29.79
N GLU A 498 13.78 5.11 30.62
CA GLU A 498 13.03 6.36 30.83
C GLU A 498 13.37 7.44 29.79
N LEU A 499 14.45 7.24 29.03
CA LEU A 499 14.92 8.16 27.98
C LEU A 499 14.61 7.66 26.58
N ILE A 500 14.64 6.35 26.39
CA ILE A 500 14.47 5.69 25.10
C ILE A 500 13.20 4.83 25.19
N PRO A 501 12.15 5.15 24.42
CA PRO A 501 10.95 4.33 24.42
C PRO A 501 11.24 2.96 23.81
N GLU A 502 10.69 1.92 24.44
CA GLU A 502 10.66 0.57 23.87
C GLU A 502 9.90 0.58 22.54
N LEU A 503 10.33 -0.25 21.60
CA LEU A 503 9.76 -0.41 20.26
C LEU A 503 9.81 0.86 19.38
N ALA A 504 10.19 2.02 19.87
CA ALA A 504 10.31 3.20 19.03
C ALA A 504 11.58 3.13 18.16
N LEU A 505 11.41 3.42 16.87
CA LEU A 505 12.52 3.58 15.92
C LEU A 505 13.02 5.04 15.86
N GLY A 506 12.27 6.01 16.41
CA GLY A 506 12.63 7.44 16.33
C GLY A 506 12.26 8.05 14.97
N ASP A 507 12.88 9.16 14.59
CA ASP A 507 12.62 9.81 13.29
C ASP A 507 13.16 8.99 12.10
N ASN A 508 12.75 9.33 10.88
CA ASN A 508 13.26 8.71 9.66
C ASN A 508 14.78 8.89 9.56
N ASN A 509 15.47 7.87 9.04
CA ASN A 509 16.89 8.00 8.69
C ASN A 509 17.04 8.90 7.45
N THR A 510 18.05 9.75 7.46
CA THR A 510 18.46 10.53 6.29
C THR A 510 19.27 9.67 5.31
N VAL A 511 19.56 10.19 4.11
CA VAL A 511 20.46 9.50 3.16
C VAL A 511 21.84 9.26 3.78
N GLY A 512 22.38 10.28 4.46
CA GLY A 512 23.68 10.21 5.12
C GLY A 512 23.69 9.18 6.25
N ASP A 513 22.61 9.08 7.01
CA ASP A 513 22.43 8.06 8.05
C ASP A 513 22.46 6.65 7.45
N LEU A 514 21.79 6.41 6.32
CA LEU A 514 21.72 5.10 5.67
C LEU A 514 23.01 4.71 4.93
N GLN A 515 23.80 5.71 4.51
CA GLN A 515 25.14 5.52 3.94
C GLN A 515 26.20 5.24 5.03
N ASN A 516 25.98 5.70 6.26
CA ASN A 516 26.96 5.62 7.36
C ASN A 516 26.34 5.09 8.65
N TYR A 517 25.44 4.10 8.56
CA TYR A 517 24.58 3.73 9.66
C TYR A 517 25.34 3.11 10.83
N VAL A 518 25.19 3.68 12.03
CA VAL A 518 25.75 3.16 13.28
C VAL A 518 24.98 1.90 13.72
N ALA A 519 25.56 0.73 13.42
CA ALA A 519 24.98 -0.57 13.76
C ALA A 519 25.36 -1.05 15.16
N GLY A 520 26.48 -0.56 15.72
CA GLY A 520 26.96 -1.01 17.02
C GLY A 520 28.34 -0.45 17.38
N PRO A 521 28.84 -0.74 18.60
CA PRO A 521 30.22 -0.44 18.97
C PRO A 521 31.20 -1.28 18.13
N ALA A 522 32.35 -0.70 17.78
CA ALA A 522 33.43 -1.44 17.14
C ALA A 522 34.00 -2.52 18.08
N ALA A 523 34.59 -3.57 17.51
CA ALA A 523 35.18 -4.66 18.29
C ALA A 523 36.29 -4.18 19.26
N GLY A 524 36.99 -3.10 18.92
CA GLY A 524 38.00 -2.47 19.77
C GLY A 524 37.44 -1.55 20.87
N GLY A 525 36.12 -1.38 20.95
CA GLY A 525 35.46 -0.45 21.85
C GLY A 525 35.58 1.01 21.40
N LEU A 526 35.35 1.93 22.33
CA LEU A 526 35.40 3.37 22.09
C LEU A 526 36.84 3.88 22.08
N VAL A 527 37.21 4.63 21.03
CA VAL A 527 38.57 5.12 20.79
C VAL A 527 38.57 6.64 20.72
N LEU A 528 39.63 7.25 21.24
CA LEU A 528 39.84 8.70 21.16
C LEU A 528 40.73 9.05 19.97
N ASP A 529 40.46 10.20 19.35
CA ASP A 529 41.33 10.82 18.36
C ASP A 529 42.53 11.52 19.04
N SER A 530 43.41 12.11 18.23
CA SER A 530 44.59 12.85 18.73
C SER A 530 44.24 14.10 19.55
N GLY A 531 43.02 14.63 19.41
CA GLY A 531 42.49 15.76 20.18
C GLY A 531 41.77 15.36 21.46
N GLY A 532 41.68 14.05 21.77
CA GLY A 532 40.95 13.53 22.93
C GLY A 532 39.43 13.52 22.76
N ARG A 533 38.91 13.77 21.55
CA ARG A 533 37.48 13.58 21.24
C ARG A 533 37.23 12.12 20.86
N LEU A 534 35.98 11.70 20.86
CA LEU A 534 35.62 10.35 20.42
C LEU A 534 35.81 10.23 18.90
N ASP A 535 36.68 9.30 18.48
CA ASP A 535 36.85 8.94 17.08
C ASP A 535 35.67 8.07 16.65
N GLN A 536 34.63 8.69 16.09
CA GLN A 536 33.38 7.98 15.77
C GLN A 536 33.60 6.86 14.76
N GLN A 537 34.40 7.09 13.72
CA GLN A 537 34.66 6.12 12.66
C GLN A 537 35.33 4.85 13.18
N ARG A 538 36.23 4.97 14.17
CA ARG A 538 36.90 3.82 14.79
C ARG A 538 36.15 3.24 15.99
N SER A 539 35.25 4.02 16.59
CA SER A 539 34.47 3.61 17.77
C SER A 539 33.21 2.82 17.43
N PHE A 540 32.70 2.95 16.21
CA PHE A 540 31.45 2.33 15.77
C PHE A 540 31.62 1.47 14.53
N ILE A 541 30.72 0.49 14.38
CA ILE A 541 30.51 -0.26 13.15
C ILE A 541 29.53 0.54 12.29
N HIS A 542 29.95 0.88 11.08
CA HIS A 542 29.14 1.59 10.10
C HIS A 542 28.72 0.65 8.97
N VAL A 543 27.47 0.79 8.51
CA VAL A 543 26.90 0.04 7.39
C VAL A 543 26.38 1.02 6.34
N ASN A 544 26.78 0.82 5.08
CA ASN A 544 26.17 1.50 3.93
C ASN A 544 25.11 0.57 3.33
N TYR A 545 23.83 0.79 3.64
CA TYR A 545 22.77 -0.14 3.19
C TYR A 545 22.59 -0.16 1.68
N PHE A 546 22.77 0.97 0.99
CA PHE A 546 22.62 1.03 -0.45
C PHE A 546 23.65 0.13 -1.15
N ALA A 547 24.93 0.30 -0.82
CA ALA A 547 26.01 -0.55 -1.35
C ALA A 547 25.80 -2.02 -0.94
N GLN A 548 25.60 -2.30 0.35
CA GLN A 548 25.49 -3.67 0.85
C GLN A 548 24.31 -4.45 0.24
N LEU A 549 23.15 -3.82 0.03
CA LEU A 549 21.99 -4.45 -0.60
C LEU A 549 22.20 -4.64 -2.11
N SER A 550 22.70 -3.64 -2.82
CA SER A 550 22.96 -3.74 -4.28
C SER A 550 24.03 -4.78 -4.66
N GLU A 551 24.91 -5.12 -3.72
CA GLU A 551 25.97 -6.12 -3.90
C GLU A 551 25.51 -7.57 -3.67
N GLN A 552 24.27 -7.79 -3.20
CA GLN A 552 23.78 -9.15 -2.95
C GLN A 552 23.73 -9.98 -4.24
N ARG A 553 24.25 -11.21 -4.18
CA ARG A 553 24.28 -12.14 -5.32
C ARG A 553 23.93 -13.55 -4.86
N ALA A 554 23.05 -14.21 -5.62
CA ALA A 554 22.83 -15.63 -5.52
C ALA A 554 24.02 -16.37 -6.18
N ARG A 555 24.81 -17.09 -5.37
CA ARG A 555 26.01 -17.80 -5.85
C ARG A 555 25.68 -18.96 -6.79
N ASN A 556 24.56 -19.61 -6.57
CA ASN A 556 24.02 -20.66 -7.41
C ASN A 556 22.72 -20.13 -8.02
N ASN A 557 22.79 -19.61 -9.25
CA ASN A 557 21.58 -19.20 -9.94
C ASN A 557 20.74 -20.46 -10.24
N PRO A 558 19.54 -20.61 -9.64
CA PRO A 558 18.78 -21.85 -9.76
C PRO A 558 18.26 -22.08 -11.18
N GLN A 559 18.12 -21.03 -12.00
CA GLN A 559 17.65 -21.15 -13.38
C GLN A 559 18.19 -20.01 -14.29
N PRO A 560 18.49 -20.28 -15.57
CA PRO A 560 19.04 -19.27 -16.48
C PRO A 560 18.15 -18.05 -16.71
N ALA A 561 16.83 -18.20 -16.51
CA ALA A 561 15.86 -17.12 -16.70
C ALA A 561 15.92 -16.04 -15.62
N LEU A 562 16.59 -16.28 -14.49
CA LEU A 562 16.65 -15.35 -13.37
C LEU A 562 17.99 -14.61 -13.35
N SER A 563 17.93 -13.35 -12.91
CA SER A 563 19.13 -12.62 -12.54
C SER A 563 19.84 -13.30 -11.36
N SER A 564 21.17 -13.27 -11.35
CA SER A 564 21.94 -13.63 -10.16
C SER A 564 21.90 -12.56 -9.07
N ARG A 565 21.32 -11.39 -9.36
CA ARG A 565 21.06 -10.31 -8.40
C ARG A 565 19.60 -10.39 -7.97
N PRO A 566 19.30 -10.73 -6.70
CA PRO A 566 17.92 -10.81 -6.22
C PRO A 566 17.27 -9.44 -6.05
N ILE A 567 18.08 -8.38 -5.90
CA ILE A 567 17.65 -6.99 -5.75
C ILE A 567 17.95 -6.29 -7.07
N ASP A 568 16.96 -5.57 -7.61
CA ASP A 568 17.13 -4.78 -8.82
C ASP A 568 17.52 -3.34 -8.49
N PHE A 569 16.71 -2.67 -7.66
CA PHE A 569 17.02 -1.33 -7.17
C PHE A 569 16.40 -1.05 -5.79
N ILE A 570 16.87 0.03 -5.18
CA ILE A 570 16.40 0.57 -3.91
C ILE A 570 15.78 1.93 -4.19
N ALA A 571 14.65 2.26 -3.57
CA ALA A 571 14.01 3.57 -3.73
C ALA A 571 13.81 4.29 -2.39
N MET A 572 13.99 5.60 -2.41
CA MET A 572 13.82 6.46 -1.23
C MET A 572 13.29 7.84 -1.65
N ARG A 573 12.41 8.43 -0.83
CA ARG A 573 12.05 9.84 -0.96
C ARG A 573 13.16 10.72 -0.36
N LEU A 574 13.63 11.70 -1.12
CA LEU A 574 14.60 12.68 -0.64
C LEU A 574 13.91 13.80 0.16
N PRO A 575 14.62 14.44 1.11
CA PRO A 575 14.07 15.59 1.83
C PRO A 575 13.75 16.75 0.89
N LYS A 576 12.81 17.60 1.30
CA LYS A 576 12.46 18.82 0.56
C LYS A 576 13.69 19.69 0.33
N GLY A 577 13.83 20.25 -0.87
CA GLY A 577 14.97 21.10 -1.23
C GLY A 577 16.25 20.34 -1.59
N ALA A 578 16.21 19.01 -1.73
CA ALA A 578 17.33 18.19 -2.19
C ALA A 578 17.88 18.58 -3.59
N ASN A 579 17.14 19.37 -4.37
CA ASN A 579 17.54 19.83 -5.70
C ASN A 579 17.67 21.36 -5.73
N ALA A 580 18.88 21.88 -5.60
CA ALA A 580 19.15 23.32 -5.60
C ALA A 580 19.46 23.90 -7.00
N ASP A 581 19.65 23.06 -8.02
CA ASP A 581 20.27 23.47 -9.30
C ASP A 581 19.31 23.58 -10.50
N ASP A 582 18.00 23.32 -10.32
CA ASP A 582 17.03 23.35 -11.43
C ASP A 582 16.18 24.62 -11.42
N SER A 583 16.04 25.26 -12.59
CA SER A 583 15.34 26.54 -12.79
C SER A 583 13.82 26.54 -12.55
N GLY A 584 13.27 25.42 -12.08
CA GLY A 584 11.99 25.30 -11.39
C GLY A 584 12.19 24.33 -10.22
N ALA A 585 12.10 24.81 -8.98
CA ALA A 585 12.38 23.97 -7.83
C ALA A 585 11.36 22.82 -7.75
N PRO A 586 11.75 21.55 -7.91
CA PRO A 586 10.83 20.43 -7.78
C PRO A 586 10.24 20.42 -6.36
N ALA A 587 8.95 20.10 -6.25
CA ALA A 587 8.27 19.98 -4.97
C ALA A 587 8.82 18.77 -4.19
N HIS A 588 9.05 17.65 -4.90
CA HIS A 588 9.60 16.41 -4.33
C HIS A 588 10.58 15.73 -5.27
N ALA A 589 11.47 14.93 -4.69
CA ALA A 589 12.44 14.12 -5.41
C ALA A 589 12.51 12.71 -4.82
N TYR A 590 12.61 11.72 -5.71
CA TYR A 590 12.68 10.31 -5.36
C TYR A 590 13.94 9.73 -5.99
N TRP A 591 14.76 9.08 -5.19
CA TRP A 591 16.02 8.50 -5.61
C TRP A 591 15.86 7.00 -5.80
N LEU A 592 16.26 6.53 -6.97
CA LEU A 592 16.35 5.11 -7.31
C LEU A 592 17.83 4.77 -7.44
N TYR A 593 18.29 3.82 -6.64
CA TYR A 593 19.66 3.36 -6.56
C TYR A 593 19.73 1.91 -7.05
N GLY A 594 20.29 1.69 -8.24
CA GLY A 594 20.65 0.35 -8.71
C GLY A 594 22.03 -0.05 -8.18
N ASP A 595 23.02 0.83 -8.39
CA ASP A 595 24.35 0.77 -7.79
C ASP A 595 25.01 2.17 -7.83
N GLU A 596 26.30 2.27 -7.50
CA GLU A 596 27.04 3.54 -7.47
C GLU A 596 27.03 4.30 -8.81
N GLU A 597 26.99 3.58 -9.93
CA GLU A 597 27.05 4.14 -11.28
C GLU A 597 25.67 4.21 -11.95
N ASN A 598 24.68 3.48 -11.45
CA ASN A 598 23.35 3.35 -12.05
C ASN A 598 22.27 3.90 -11.10
N GLN A 599 21.96 5.20 -11.20
CA GLN A 599 20.97 5.86 -10.35
C GLN A 599 20.06 6.81 -11.15
N LEU A 600 18.83 6.97 -10.68
CA LEU A 600 17.86 7.94 -11.21
C LEU A 600 17.32 8.85 -10.11
N LEU A 601 17.00 10.07 -10.49
CA LEU A 601 16.08 10.95 -9.77
C LEU A 601 14.77 11.04 -10.54
N ILE A 602 13.65 10.77 -9.86
CA ILE A 602 12.32 11.13 -10.32
C ILE A 602 11.92 12.41 -9.59
N LEU A 603 11.57 13.43 -10.33
CA LEU A 603 11.22 14.75 -9.83
C LEU A 603 9.73 14.99 -10.05
N SER A 604 9.05 15.59 -9.07
CA SER A 604 7.66 16.04 -9.23
C SER A 604 7.53 17.50 -8.82
N ASP A 605 6.78 18.28 -9.60
CA ASP A 605 6.46 19.68 -9.27
C ASP A 605 5.13 19.80 -8.49
N ASP A 606 4.74 21.01 -8.12
CA ASP A 606 3.47 21.24 -7.39
C ASP A 606 2.22 21.08 -8.29
N SER A 607 2.40 20.98 -9.62
CA SER A 607 1.34 20.70 -10.58
C SER A 607 1.29 19.22 -10.98
N SER A 608 2.02 18.36 -10.27
CA SER A 608 2.15 16.92 -10.54
C SER A 608 2.75 16.57 -11.91
N HIS A 609 3.48 17.49 -12.54
CA HIS A 609 4.35 17.10 -13.66
C HIS A 609 5.55 16.35 -13.13
N ILE A 610 6.07 15.42 -13.93
CA ILE A 610 7.17 14.53 -13.57
C ILE A 610 8.28 14.63 -14.61
N ALA A 611 9.53 14.66 -14.13
CA ALA A 611 10.73 14.55 -14.95
C ALA A 611 11.68 13.49 -14.36
N VAL A 612 12.43 12.77 -15.21
CA VAL A 612 13.38 11.74 -14.77
C VAL A 612 14.80 12.10 -15.20
N LYS A 613 15.75 12.07 -14.25
CA LYS A 613 17.14 12.45 -14.51
C LYS A 613 18.11 11.34 -14.10
N PRO A 614 19.01 10.92 -15.00
CA PRO A 614 20.06 9.98 -14.64
C PRO A 614 21.20 10.70 -13.90
N ILE A 615 21.60 10.14 -12.77
CA ILE A 615 22.62 10.69 -11.87
C ILE A 615 23.54 9.59 -11.35
N GLN A 616 24.64 9.92 -10.70
CA GLN A 616 25.50 8.96 -10.01
C GLN A 616 26.11 9.57 -8.74
N HIS A 617 26.58 8.69 -7.84
CA HIS A 617 27.25 9.06 -6.59
C HIS A 617 26.46 10.05 -5.71
N LEU A 618 25.15 9.85 -5.58
CA LEU A 618 24.36 10.65 -4.65
C LEU A 618 24.85 10.42 -3.22
N THR A 619 25.18 11.50 -2.52
CA THR A 619 25.62 11.49 -1.12
C THR A 619 24.95 12.63 -0.35
N GLN A 620 24.91 12.50 0.97
CA GLN A 620 24.49 13.58 1.86
C GLN A 620 25.59 13.89 2.87
N ASP A 621 25.91 15.17 3.02
CA ASP A 621 26.92 15.63 3.98
C ASP A 621 26.37 15.82 5.41
N GLU A 622 27.25 16.14 6.36
CA GLU A 622 26.91 16.35 7.77
C GLU A 622 25.97 17.54 8.01
N HIS A 623 25.81 18.44 7.04
CA HIS A 623 24.88 19.56 7.06
C HIS A 623 23.53 19.22 6.40
N GLY A 624 23.36 17.98 5.95
CA GLY A 624 22.17 17.50 5.30
C GLY A 624 22.07 17.88 3.82
N ARG A 625 23.11 18.46 3.22
CA ARG A 625 23.12 18.83 1.80
C ARG A 625 23.33 17.59 0.93
N ILE A 626 22.47 17.42 -0.06
CA ILE A 626 22.58 16.33 -1.03
C ILE A 626 23.43 16.80 -2.22
N ASN A 627 24.36 15.95 -2.64
CA ASN A 627 25.23 16.16 -3.80
C ASN A 627 25.20 14.93 -4.70
N TRP A 628 25.25 15.11 -6.02
CA TRP A 628 25.29 14.03 -7.01
C TRP A 628 25.96 14.55 -8.29
N ALA A 629 26.37 13.64 -9.18
CA ALA A 629 26.91 13.99 -10.50
C ALA A 629 25.89 13.64 -11.61
N PRO A 630 25.57 14.55 -12.55
CA PRO A 630 24.73 14.22 -13.69
C PRO A 630 25.42 13.17 -14.56
N GLN A 631 24.66 12.27 -15.16
CA GLN A 631 25.16 11.39 -16.21
C GLN A 631 24.26 11.44 -17.45
N GLN A 632 24.69 10.78 -18.54
CA GLN A 632 23.87 10.64 -19.74
C GLN A 632 22.95 9.43 -19.62
N TRP A 633 21.81 9.47 -20.31
CA TRP A 633 20.95 8.30 -20.46
C TRP A 633 21.68 7.15 -21.14
N ARG A 634 21.57 5.95 -20.57
CA ARG A 634 22.17 4.70 -21.06
C ARG A 634 21.39 3.50 -20.52
N ALA A 635 21.61 2.33 -21.11
CA ALA A 635 21.04 1.08 -20.62
C ALA A 635 21.56 0.73 -19.21
N GLY A 636 20.74 -0.01 -18.44
CA GLY A 636 21.07 -0.52 -17.12
C GLY A 636 20.74 0.43 -15.95
N LEU A 637 20.14 1.59 -16.24
CA LEU A 637 19.56 2.46 -15.21
C LEU A 637 18.29 1.80 -14.62
N PRO A 638 17.96 2.05 -13.34
CA PRO A 638 16.70 1.58 -12.75
C PRO A 638 15.49 1.84 -13.64
N LEU A 639 14.49 0.95 -13.60
CA LEU A 639 13.30 0.95 -14.48
C LEU A 639 13.56 0.63 -15.96
N HIS A 640 14.81 0.51 -16.42
CA HIS A 640 15.18 0.09 -17.79
C HIS A 640 14.50 0.87 -18.94
N LEU A 641 14.04 2.10 -18.67
CA LEU A 641 13.22 2.89 -19.61
C LEU A 641 13.96 3.20 -20.91
N PHE A 642 15.28 3.42 -20.84
CA PHE A 642 16.05 3.90 -21.98
C PHE A 642 16.32 2.81 -23.01
N GLU A 643 16.47 1.56 -22.57
CA GLU A 643 16.68 0.38 -23.40
C GLU A 643 15.37 -0.30 -23.82
N ASP A 644 14.23 0.04 -23.21
CA ASP A 644 12.95 -0.60 -23.50
C ASP A 644 12.45 -0.29 -24.92
N GLU A 645 12.16 -1.34 -25.69
CA GLU A 645 11.67 -1.23 -27.06
C GLU A 645 10.20 -0.78 -27.13
N ASN A 646 9.43 -0.98 -26.06
CA ASN A 646 8.02 -0.63 -25.97
C ASN A 646 7.76 0.81 -25.46
N LEU A 647 8.82 1.57 -25.15
CA LEU A 647 8.66 2.99 -24.79
C LEU A 647 8.12 3.77 -25.98
N HIS A 648 6.89 4.27 -25.86
CA HIS A 648 6.14 4.91 -26.93
C HIS A 648 6.21 6.44 -26.84
N LEU A 649 7.03 7.06 -27.69
CA LEU A 649 7.21 8.51 -27.71
C LEU A 649 6.59 9.14 -28.96
N PRO A 650 6.20 10.43 -28.92
CA PRO A 650 5.76 11.16 -30.11
C PRO A 650 6.83 11.10 -31.22
N ALA A 651 6.38 11.00 -32.48
CA ALA A 651 7.28 10.87 -33.62
C ALA A 651 8.30 12.02 -33.69
N ALA A 652 9.53 11.70 -34.11
CA ALA A 652 10.67 12.63 -34.21
C ALA A 652 11.17 13.24 -32.88
N THR A 653 10.80 12.66 -31.73
CA THR A 653 11.32 13.05 -30.42
C THR A 653 12.58 12.27 -30.06
N GLU A 654 13.61 12.95 -29.55
CA GLU A 654 14.82 12.32 -29.02
C GLU A 654 14.53 11.72 -27.63
N ARG A 655 14.87 10.44 -27.43
CA ARG A 655 14.45 9.66 -26.25
C ARG A 655 14.98 10.25 -24.94
N ALA A 656 16.26 10.62 -24.88
CA ALA A 656 16.88 11.18 -23.67
C ALA A 656 16.29 12.55 -23.30
N ALA A 657 16.05 13.40 -24.30
CA ALA A 657 15.41 14.71 -24.12
C ALA A 657 13.97 14.57 -23.60
N TRP A 658 13.18 13.64 -24.16
CA TRP A 658 11.82 13.42 -23.67
C TRP A 658 11.81 12.94 -22.22
N LEU A 659 12.58 11.90 -21.88
CA LEU A 659 12.60 11.36 -20.51
C LEU A 659 13.03 12.38 -19.45
N SER A 660 13.87 13.35 -19.84
CA SER A 660 14.37 14.40 -18.96
C SER A 660 13.47 15.63 -18.86
N ALA A 661 12.46 15.75 -19.73
CA ALA A 661 11.52 16.86 -19.73
C ALA A 661 10.38 16.63 -18.73
N TRP A 662 9.69 17.72 -18.38
CA TRP A 662 8.52 17.71 -17.52
C TRP A 662 7.28 17.31 -18.31
N HIS A 663 6.56 16.28 -17.85
CA HIS A 663 5.31 15.81 -18.47
C HIS A 663 4.24 15.54 -17.42
N ALA A 664 2.97 15.62 -17.81
CA ALA A 664 1.86 15.22 -16.97
C ALA A 664 1.85 13.70 -16.74
N GLU A 665 1.19 13.24 -15.68
CA GLU A 665 1.07 11.81 -15.39
C GLU A 665 0.44 11.00 -16.52
N SER A 666 -0.54 11.58 -17.24
CA SER A 666 -1.20 10.94 -18.37
C SER A 666 -0.26 10.74 -19.55
N GLU A 667 0.62 11.72 -19.82
CA GLU A 667 1.65 11.63 -20.87
C GLU A 667 2.68 10.54 -20.51
N TRP A 668 3.08 10.48 -19.24
CA TRP A 668 3.91 9.38 -18.75
C TRP A 668 3.22 8.03 -18.95
N LEU A 669 1.99 7.85 -18.45
CA LEU A 669 1.26 6.58 -18.58
C LEU A 669 1.15 6.13 -20.04
N GLN A 670 0.79 7.04 -20.94
CA GLN A 670 0.73 6.75 -22.38
C GLN A 670 2.08 6.27 -22.93
N ALA A 671 3.18 6.90 -22.52
CA ALA A 671 4.50 6.53 -23.00
C ALA A 671 5.01 5.19 -22.46
N VAL A 672 4.74 4.88 -21.19
CA VAL A 672 5.43 3.78 -20.49
C VAL A 672 4.57 2.53 -20.23
N HIS A 673 3.24 2.56 -20.39
CA HIS A 673 2.36 1.45 -19.98
C HIS A 673 2.72 0.07 -20.56
N MET A 674 3.33 0.02 -21.75
CA MET A 674 3.78 -1.21 -22.41
C MET A 674 5.24 -1.60 -22.11
N CYS A 675 6.02 -0.75 -21.45
CA CYS A 675 7.39 -1.06 -21.02
C CYS A 675 7.39 -2.18 -19.97
N GLY A 676 8.53 -2.84 -19.78
CA GLY A 676 8.74 -3.87 -18.76
C GLY A 676 8.43 -3.38 -17.35
N TYR A 677 8.77 -2.12 -17.04
CA TYR A 677 8.43 -1.44 -15.79
C TYR A 677 7.19 -0.54 -15.89
N SER A 678 6.30 -0.80 -16.86
CA SER A 678 5.01 -0.16 -17.11
C SER A 678 4.88 1.26 -16.53
N ASN A 679 3.92 1.49 -15.63
CA ASN A 679 3.66 2.78 -15.01
C ASN A 679 4.59 3.12 -13.82
N GLY A 680 5.78 2.50 -13.72
CA GLY A 680 6.69 2.62 -12.57
C GLY A 680 7.09 4.04 -12.20
N VAL A 681 7.22 4.95 -13.18
CA VAL A 681 7.52 6.36 -12.91
C VAL A 681 6.41 7.02 -12.08
N ILE A 682 5.15 6.92 -12.53
CA ILE A 682 4.01 7.50 -11.81
C ILE A 682 3.71 6.73 -10.51
N SER A 683 3.93 5.42 -10.51
CA SER A 683 3.68 4.55 -9.36
C SER A 683 4.69 4.76 -8.23
N ILE A 684 5.96 5.09 -8.53
CA ILE A 684 6.93 5.48 -7.50
C ILE A 684 6.55 6.82 -6.86
N VAL A 685 6.10 7.79 -7.66
CA VAL A 685 5.62 9.08 -7.15
C VAL A 685 4.43 8.84 -6.22
N GLU A 686 3.43 8.08 -6.65
CA GLU A 686 2.27 7.69 -5.82
C GLU A 686 2.71 7.03 -4.50
N TYR A 687 3.60 6.04 -4.61
CA TYR A 687 3.98 5.18 -3.49
C TYR A 687 4.85 5.90 -2.45
N LEU A 688 5.73 6.79 -2.88
CA LEU A 688 6.72 7.45 -2.01
C LEU A 688 6.36 8.90 -1.64
N SER A 689 5.31 9.49 -2.24
CA SER A 689 4.92 10.89 -1.96
C SER A 689 4.71 11.15 -0.47
N PRO A 690 4.93 12.37 0.06
CA PRO A 690 4.48 12.70 1.41
C PRO A 690 2.98 12.58 1.58
N VAL A 691 2.55 12.38 2.82
CA VAL A 691 1.13 12.50 3.17
C VAL A 691 0.76 13.98 3.07
N ARG A 692 -0.05 14.36 2.06
CA ARG A 692 -0.50 15.75 1.82
C ARG A 692 -2.02 15.87 2.00
N ASP A 693 -2.67 16.50 1.04
CA ASP A 693 -4.13 16.66 0.97
C ASP A 693 -4.85 15.36 0.58
N ASP A 694 -4.09 14.30 0.30
CA ASP A 694 -4.59 12.92 0.16
C ASP A 694 -5.26 12.43 1.45
N VAL A 695 -4.94 13.04 2.59
CA VAL A 695 -5.71 12.93 3.84
C VAL A 695 -6.51 14.22 4.01
N PRO A 696 -7.75 14.29 3.48
CA PRO A 696 -8.59 15.48 3.60
C PRO A 696 -9.21 15.66 5.00
N GLY A 697 -9.35 14.56 5.75
CA GLY A 697 -10.07 14.51 7.01
C GLY A 697 -11.60 14.51 6.81
N PRO A 698 -12.38 14.01 7.79
CA PRO A 698 -13.83 14.09 7.74
C PRO A 698 -14.31 15.55 7.72
N PRO A 699 -15.47 15.83 7.12
CA PRO A 699 -16.04 17.18 7.11
C PRO A 699 -16.16 17.77 8.52
N GLY A 700 -15.61 18.96 8.72
CA GLY A 700 -15.65 19.67 10.00
C GLY A 700 -14.67 19.17 11.06
N LEU A 701 -13.70 18.31 10.70
CA LEU A 701 -12.63 17.91 11.60
C LEU A 701 -11.78 19.14 12.02
N ASP A 702 -11.40 19.16 13.29
CA ASP A 702 -10.45 20.14 13.83
C ASP A 702 -9.10 20.06 13.10
N LEU A 703 -8.51 21.20 12.72
CA LEU A 703 -7.26 21.25 11.94
C LEU A 703 -6.07 20.62 12.68
N ILE A 704 -6.05 20.63 14.01
CA ILE A 704 -5.02 19.98 14.82
C ILE A 704 -5.19 18.46 14.76
N LEU A 705 -6.43 17.96 14.78
CA LEU A 705 -6.69 16.53 14.58
C LEU A 705 -6.36 16.08 13.16
N LEU A 706 -6.62 16.93 12.15
CA LEU A 706 -6.18 16.65 10.79
C LEU A 706 -4.66 16.55 10.70
N ARG A 707 -3.92 17.45 11.35
CA ARG A 707 -2.46 17.38 11.45
C ARG A 707 -2.00 16.09 12.15
N TYR A 708 -2.70 15.68 13.21
CA TYR A 708 -2.43 14.42 13.91
C TYR A 708 -2.61 13.21 12.99
N GLU A 709 -3.72 13.10 12.27
CA GLU A 709 -3.95 11.98 11.34
C GLU A 709 -2.93 11.96 10.20
N ARG A 710 -2.56 13.13 9.67
CA ARG A 710 -1.47 13.25 8.69
C ARG A 710 -0.13 12.77 9.26
N ARG A 711 0.19 13.14 10.50
CA ARG A 711 1.41 12.65 11.19
C ARG A 711 1.41 11.13 11.29
N ARG A 712 0.32 10.50 11.72
CA ARG A 712 0.25 9.05 11.85
C ARG A 712 0.55 8.33 10.55
N ARG A 713 -0.01 8.82 9.44
CA ARG A 713 0.24 8.26 8.11
C ARG A 713 1.66 8.53 7.63
N GLU A 714 2.27 9.64 8.02
CA GLU A 714 3.67 9.93 7.71
C GLU A 714 4.63 9.04 8.52
N LEU A 715 4.28 8.72 9.79
CA LEU A 715 5.07 7.89 10.69
C LEU A 715 5.14 6.40 10.30
N VAL A 716 4.29 5.95 9.38
CA VAL A 716 4.36 4.58 8.84
C VAL A 716 5.21 4.47 7.58
N GLN A 717 5.67 5.60 7.00
CA GLN A 717 6.52 5.55 5.83
C GLN A 717 7.89 4.92 6.16
N ALA A 718 8.36 4.07 5.26
CA ALA A 718 9.65 3.40 5.39
C ALA A 718 10.81 4.38 5.22
N ASP A 719 11.99 4.00 5.74
CA ASP A 719 13.21 4.77 5.44
C ASP A 719 13.59 4.58 3.96
N PHE A 720 13.49 3.35 3.45
CA PHE A 720 13.67 3.03 2.04
C PHE A 720 12.91 1.75 1.66
N HIS A 721 12.80 1.51 0.37
CA HIS A 721 12.15 0.34 -0.20
C HIS A 721 13.15 -0.44 -1.07
N VAL A 722 13.13 -1.76 -0.97
CA VAL A 722 13.95 -2.65 -1.79
C VAL A 722 13.04 -3.33 -2.80
N PHE A 723 13.39 -3.30 -4.08
CA PHE A 723 12.65 -3.96 -5.15
C PHE A 723 13.42 -5.16 -5.67
N ALA A 724 12.72 -6.28 -5.80
CA ALA A 724 13.28 -7.51 -6.30
C ALA A 724 13.47 -7.45 -7.82
N ALA A 725 14.48 -8.15 -8.32
CA ALA A 725 14.54 -8.47 -9.75
C ALA A 725 13.38 -9.40 -10.12
N ASP A 726 13.00 -9.44 -11.40
CA ASP A 726 11.87 -10.26 -11.86
C ASP A 726 12.04 -11.73 -11.41
N HIS A 727 10.93 -12.31 -10.94
CA HIS A 727 10.84 -13.64 -10.31
C HIS A 727 11.64 -13.84 -9.01
N TRP A 728 12.22 -12.79 -8.42
CA TRP A 728 12.69 -12.81 -7.03
C TRP A 728 11.62 -12.26 -6.09
N ASN A 729 11.60 -12.77 -4.87
CA ASN A 729 10.75 -12.25 -3.81
C ASN A 729 11.45 -12.17 -2.45
N PHE A 730 10.88 -11.41 -1.53
CA PHE A 730 11.35 -11.24 -0.15
C PHE A 730 10.35 -11.80 0.88
N ASN A 731 9.34 -12.56 0.44
CA ASN A 731 8.24 -12.99 1.29
C ASN A 731 8.76 -13.84 2.45
N ALA A 732 8.39 -13.45 3.67
CA ALA A 732 8.79 -14.17 4.87
C ALA A 732 7.88 -15.37 5.17
N ARG A 733 6.64 -15.43 4.68
CA ARG A 733 5.66 -16.48 5.03
C ARG A 733 5.93 -17.80 4.31
N ASN A 734 6.26 -17.71 3.03
CA ASN A 734 6.50 -18.82 2.11
C ASN A 734 7.48 -18.35 1.01
N PHE A 735 8.18 -19.29 0.36
CA PHE A 735 9.07 -19.01 -0.75
C PHE A 735 8.35 -18.67 -2.07
N ASN A 736 7.03 -18.89 -2.16
CA ASN A 736 6.15 -18.59 -3.30
C ASN A 736 6.76 -19.00 -4.67
N PRO A 737 6.72 -20.30 -5.04
CA PRO A 737 7.33 -20.77 -6.28
C PRO A 737 6.59 -20.37 -7.56
N GLY A 738 5.34 -19.93 -7.45
CA GLY A 738 4.52 -19.47 -8.56
C GLY A 738 4.95 -18.09 -9.05
N GLY A 739 3.99 -17.20 -9.25
CA GLY A 739 4.22 -15.81 -9.57
C GLY A 739 4.34 -14.97 -8.30
N ASN A 740 4.76 -13.73 -8.51
CA ASN A 740 4.87 -12.68 -7.51
C ASN A 740 4.22 -11.41 -8.05
N HIS A 741 3.93 -10.51 -7.14
CA HIS A 741 3.50 -9.15 -7.38
C HIS A 741 4.09 -8.26 -6.27
N GLY A 742 3.84 -6.96 -6.33
CA GLY A 742 4.40 -5.98 -5.41
C GLY A 742 5.58 -5.20 -6.00
N ALA A 743 5.82 -5.26 -7.30
CA ALA A 743 6.73 -4.37 -8.02
C ALA A 743 5.98 -3.54 -9.08
N PHE A 744 6.75 -2.82 -9.90
CA PHE A 744 6.23 -2.00 -10.99
C PHE A 744 6.34 -2.69 -12.35
N PHE A 745 6.60 -4.01 -12.39
CA PHE A 745 6.60 -4.75 -13.64
C PHE A 745 5.23 -4.67 -14.32
N ARG A 746 5.20 -4.61 -15.65
CA ARG A 746 3.96 -4.61 -16.44
C ARG A 746 3.08 -5.77 -16.05
N ILE A 747 3.63 -6.98 -15.97
CA ILE A 747 2.84 -8.18 -15.67
C ILE A 747 2.26 -8.17 -14.24
N SER A 748 2.90 -7.47 -13.30
CA SER A 748 2.41 -7.31 -11.92
C SER A 748 1.41 -6.16 -11.79
N THR A 749 1.52 -5.12 -12.61
CA THR A 749 0.64 -3.94 -12.56
C THR A 749 -0.55 -4.01 -13.52
N HIS A 750 -0.41 -4.70 -14.65
CA HIS A 750 -1.45 -4.88 -15.67
C HIS A 750 -2.57 -5.74 -15.09
N SER A 751 -3.70 -5.08 -14.88
CA SER A 751 -4.85 -5.58 -14.17
C SER A 751 -6.05 -5.68 -15.10
N VAL A 752 -7.16 -6.20 -14.58
CA VAL A 752 -8.39 -6.44 -15.35
C VAL A 752 -9.44 -5.41 -14.98
N TRP A 753 -10.06 -4.81 -16.00
CA TRP A 753 -11.32 -4.10 -15.87
C TRP A 753 -12.20 -4.42 -17.08
N MET A 754 -13.34 -5.05 -16.82
CA MET A 754 -14.33 -5.38 -17.85
C MET A 754 -15.74 -5.03 -17.35
N VAL A 755 -16.59 -4.53 -18.24
CA VAL A 755 -17.91 -4.01 -17.89
C VAL A 755 -18.95 -4.47 -18.91
N ALA A 756 -20.12 -4.91 -18.45
CA ALA A 756 -21.24 -5.32 -19.31
C ALA A 756 -22.60 -4.93 -18.71
N GLY A 757 -23.63 -4.89 -19.54
CA GLY A 757 -24.99 -4.52 -19.10
C GLY A 757 -25.20 -3.01 -18.96
N GLY A 758 -26.36 -2.61 -18.43
CA GLY A 758 -26.66 -1.19 -18.17
C GLY A 758 -26.66 -0.26 -19.39
N GLY A 759 -26.62 -0.80 -20.61
CA GLY A 759 -26.50 0.00 -21.85
C GLY A 759 -25.07 0.40 -22.22
N VAL A 760 -24.04 -0.16 -21.57
CA VAL A 760 -22.64 0.02 -21.96
C VAL A 760 -22.40 -0.54 -23.38
N PRO A 761 -21.66 0.17 -24.25
CA PRO A 761 -21.37 -0.30 -25.60
C PRO A 761 -20.52 -1.57 -25.61
N THR A 762 -20.60 -2.33 -26.71
CA THR A 762 -19.66 -3.41 -26.97
C THR A 762 -18.37 -2.84 -27.56
N GLY A 763 -17.21 -3.18 -27.02
CA GLY A 763 -15.93 -2.73 -27.57
C GLY A 763 -14.70 -3.09 -26.74
N VAL A 764 -13.54 -2.73 -27.27
CA VAL A 764 -12.25 -2.78 -26.55
C VAL A 764 -11.73 -1.35 -26.48
N ILE A 765 -11.30 -0.94 -25.29
CA ILE A 765 -10.66 0.34 -25.03
C ILE A 765 -9.16 0.09 -24.88
N ASP A 766 -8.39 0.57 -25.85
CA ASP A 766 -6.94 0.43 -25.89
C ASP A 766 -6.21 1.57 -25.16
N GLU A 767 -6.89 2.68 -24.86
CA GLU A 767 -6.29 3.78 -24.12
C GLU A 767 -5.93 3.35 -22.69
N PRO A 768 -4.72 3.68 -22.17
CA PRO A 768 -4.31 3.22 -20.87
C PRO A 768 -5.01 3.99 -19.75
N TYR A 769 -5.56 3.25 -18.80
CA TYR A 769 -6.21 3.76 -17.59
C TYR A 769 -5.62 3.10 -16.34
N ASP A 770 -5.81 3.72 -15.18
CA ASP A 770 -5.30 3.19 -13.92
C ASP A 770 -6.36 3.12 -12.81
N SER A 771 -5.99 2.59 -11.63
CA SER A 771 -6.90 2.38 -10.49
C SER A 771 -7.73 3.61 -10.08
N LEU A 772 -7.26 4.85 -10.34
CA LEU A 772 -8.01 6.07 -10.02
C LEU A 772 -9.25 6.26 -10.90
N ASN A 773 -9.24 5.68 -12.10
CA ASN A 773 -10.33 5.79 -13.05
C ASN A 773 -11.54 4.93 -12.66
N PHE A 774 -11.34 3.83 -11.92
CA PHE A 774 -12.35 2.81 -11.69
C PHE A 774 -13.57 3.33 -10.91
N ALA A 775 -13.43 3.62 -9.61
CA ALA A 775 -14.57 4.07 -8.79
C ALA A 775 -15.16 5.39 -9.28
N SER A 776 -14.32 6.31 -9.79
CA SER A 776 -14.77 7.56 -10.42
C SER A 776 -15.73 7.29 -11.57
N THR A 777 -15.39 6.36 -12.45
CA THR A 777 -16.24 5.99 -13.59
C THR A 777 -17.52 5.29 -13.13
N LEU A 778 -17.45 4.33 -12.19
CA LEU A 778 -18.64 3.62 -11.71
C LEU A 778 -19.65 4.54 -11.00
N LEU A 779 -19.16 5.51 -10.23
CA LEU A 779 -20.02 6.51 -9.59
C LEU A 779 -20.66 7.43 -10.63
N ALA A 780 -19.90 7.91 -11.62
CA ALA A 780 -20.45 8.73 -12.69
C ALA A 780 -21.54 7.98 -13.49
N LEU A 781 -21.30 6.72 -13.86
CA LEU A 781 -22.26 5.89 -14.60
C LEU A 781 -23.57 5.66 -13.83
N THR A 782 -23.51 5.65 -12.49
CA THR A 782 -24.69 5.49 -11.61
C THR A 782 -25.32 6.83 -11.20
N GLY A 783 -24.92 7.95 -11.83
CA GLY A 783 -25.44 9.28 -11.55
C GLY A 783 -25.01 9.84 -10.18
N ARG A 784 -23.90 9.36 -9.64
CA ARG A 784 -23.31 9.79 -8.36
C ARG A 784 -22.08 10.66 -8.59
N THR A 785 -21.73 11.45 -7.59
CA THR A 785 -20.56 12.34 -7.67
C THR A 785 -19.27 11.53 -7.63
N PRO A 786 -18.42 11.59 -8.67
CA PRO A 786 -17.13 10.94 -8.66
C PRO A 786 -16.15 11.66 -7.70
N PRO A 787 -15.26 10.93 -7.01
CA PRO A 787 -14.23 11.49 -6.15
C PRO A 787 -13.20 12.32 -6.92
N MET A 788 -12.89 11.92 -8.16
CA MET A 788 -11.98 12.59 -9.10
C MET A 788 -12.67 12.73 -10.47
N PRO A 789 -13.45 13.80 -10.71
CA PRO A 789 -14.23 13.97 -11.95
C PRO A 789 -13.39 13.92 -13.24
N GLU A 790 -12.15 14.39 -13.20
CA GLU A 790 -11.18 14.36 -14.29
C GLU A 790 -10.65 12.96 -14.61
N ARG A 791 -10.89 11.97 -13.73
CA ARG A 791 -10.53 10.56 -13.93
C ARG A 791 -11.71 9.72 -14.44
N VAL A 792 -12.86 10.31 -14.71
CA VAL A 792 -14.00 9.59 -15.29
C VAL A 792 -13.71 9.22 -16.74
N VAL A 793 -13.85 7.93 -17.07
CA VAL A 793 -13.80 7.49 -18.47
C VAL A 793 -15.17 7.72 -19.10
N ILE A 794 -15.24 8.61 -20.09
CA ILE A 794 -16.44 8.85 -20.88
C ILE A 794 -16.33 7.99 -22.14
N SER A 795 -17.13 6.94 -22.25
CA SER A 795 -17.30 6.25 -23.53
C SER A 795 -17.93 7.24 -24.52
N GLN A 796 -17.18 7.65 -25.56
CA GLN A 796 -17.77 8.34 -26.71
C GLN A 796 -18.67 7.41 -27.52
#